data_AF-A0A9W6FUK3-F1
#
_entry.id   AF-A0A9W6FUK3-F1
#
_cell.length_a   1.000
_cell.length_b   1.000
_cell.length_c   1.000
_cell.angle_alpha   90.00
_cell.angle_beta   90.00
_cell.angle_gamma   90.00
#
_symmetry.space_group_name_H-M   'P 1'
#
loop_
_entity.id
_entity.type
_entity.pdbx_description
1 polymer ?
#
loop_
_entity_poly.entity_id
_entity_poly.type
_entity_poly.pdbx_seq_one_letter_code
_entity_poly.pdbx_strand_id
1 'polypeptide(L)'
;MSRLNRIFLLAFLLFFAMATVNIFLMPPRVRAEDNQDSEAPLLVGRISHVEGQLLRYVPEEKDWVATVKDAPFGINDTLYSDEAGKAEFILPNNTWIRIDGDTQIQSIAIENDLTEMDVASGIARFYNKGSDVELKVTTPFGYVSAPGNTCFDLYVGDNSVEVVSLTGTVYFIHNKDDARYEVIEGSSSLLADNEQITAGERPAAGEWDAWNRSRDALWAKRLEVKGDSVKYLPPQLRDDAYELERHGKWERVYYDGAYRPMWRPYVRADWEPFTVGRWTVWYGDNTWIPYEPFGYVTHHYGNWVHVGPRWYWAPPVVRARVHVAAPLLHIGFGWYPGRVGWIYSGTRIGWVPLAYNEIYYGHRPWGRRTVVINEYNINRIHIYPNKYRYYNRAIIVDRHNFYRVNDYRRVRIRNINKTTIIRNYRGAPVVNRTVFRDYDRAKERYRFNNVVVNRKPHLSTFERIQRNQLVAEKRGRIRGAEVRREIQNKRRGTVVEGARVASPKVKRRIVPVRQVNQPESQVKFKERDLRKIQQQNRRTGEADRLKSEPVRKKGGQPSIQERRERRKSLTPEQIQKQEEMRQRREEKRVRQERSQQGQIRQNQNRSSIQERRERKKSLTPEQIQKREEMRQRREEKRVRQERSQQGQIRQNQDRSSIQERRERRKSLTPEQIQKREEMRQRREEKSKLRKLQEQEGRQQQGPY
;
A
#
# COMPACT_ATOMS: atom_id res chain seq x y z
N MET A 1 3.14 -70.85 56.20
CA MET A 1 2.69 -69.89 55.17
C MET A 1 3.49 -70.12 53.90
N SER A 2 2.78 -70.32 52.80
CA SER A 2 3.16 -71.22 51.70
C SER A 2 4.09 -70.58 50.66
N ARG A 3 4.69 -71.46 49.85
CA ARG A 3 5.65 -71.20 48.77
C ARG A 3 5.18 -70.19 47.69
N LEU A 4 3.94 -69.68 47.76
CA LEU A 4 3.43 -68.64 46.86
C LEU A 4 4.05 -67.24 47.09
N ASN A 5 4.46 -66.91 48.33
CA ASN A 5 4.99 -65.57 48.62
C ASN A 5 6.48 -65.38 48.25
N ARG A 6 7.22 -66.47 47.94
CA ARG A 6 8.62 -66.38 47.50
C ARG A 6 8.76 -66.21 45.98
N ILE A 7 7.77 -66.66 45.20
CA ILE A 7 7.75 -66.50 43.74
C ILE A 7 7.37 -65.07 43.34
N PHE A 8 6.48 -64.42 44.12
CA PHE A 8 6.13 -63.01 43.90
C PHE A 8 7.28 -62.03 44.23
N LEU A 9 8.14 -62.33 45.22
CA LEU A 9 9.26 -61.47 45.57
C LEU A 9 10.43 -61.57 44.58
N LEU A 10 10.68 -62.75 44.00
CA LEU A 10 11.69 -62.91 42.95
C LEU A 10 11.25 -62.33 41.60
N ALA A 11 9.96 -62.38 41.26
CA ALA A 11 9.44 -61.77 40.04
C ALA A 11 9.50 -60.22 40.08
N PHE A 12 9.37 -59.62 41.27
CA PHE A 12 9.43 -58.16 41.43
C PHE A 12 10.87 -57.61 41.37
N LEU A 13 11.87 -58.39 41.81
CA LEU A 13 13.29 -58.02 41.75
C LEU A 13 13.93 -58.24 40.37
N LEU A 14 13.46 -59.24 39.60
CA LEU A 14 13.91 -59.45 38.21
C LEU A 14 13.32 -58.44 37.21
N PHE A 15 12.18 -57.81 37.52
CA PHE A 15 11.60 -56.75 36.69
C PHE A 15 12.31 -55.39 36.86
N PHE A 16 12.94 -55.16 38.02
CA PHE A 16 13.73 -53.93 38.27
C PHE A 16 15.21 -54.06 37.85
N ALA A 17 15.73 -55.27 37.71
CA ALA A 17 17.11 -55.52 37.27
C ALA A 17 17.29 -55.55 35.74
N MET A 18 16.21 -55.60 34.95
CA MET A 18 16.26 -55.49 33.47
C MET A 18 15.94 -54.08 32.93
N ALA A 19 15.79 -53.08 33.81
CA ALA A 19 15.47 -51.71 33.40
C ALA A 19 16.67 -50.74 33.46
N THR A 20 17.87 -51.18 33.85
CA THR A 20 19.02 -50.29 34.10
C THR A 20 20.30 -50.58 33.31
N VAL A 21 20.29 -51.53 32.36
CA VAL A 21 21.45 -51.77 31.48
C VAL A 21 21.02 -51.88 30.02
N ASN A 22 20.69 -50.74 29.41
CA ASN A 22 20.80 -50.52 27.97
C ASN A 22 21.23 -49.07 27.75
N ILE A 23 22.48 -48.82 28.16
CA ILE A 23 23.26 -47.63 27.80
C ILE A 23 23.81 -47.87 26.39
N PHE A 24 23.49 -46.94 25.49
CA PHE A 24 24.27 -46.52 24.32
C PHE A 24 24.46 -47.51 23.17
N LEU A 25 23.55 -47.45 22.19
CA LEU A 25 23.92 -47.46 20.76
C LEU A 25 22.76 -46.88 19.93
N MET A 26 22.37 -45.64 20.23
CA MET A 26 21.71 -44.82 19.22
C MET A 26 22.83 -44.13 18.44
N PRO A 27 22.84 -44.17 17.08
CA PRO A 27 23.69 -43.26 16.33
C PRO A 27 23.41 -41.84 16.84
N PRO A 28 24.41 -40.95 16.94
CA PRO A 28 24.15 -39.58 17.35
C PRO A 28 23.07 -39.05 16.42
N ARG A 29 21.84 -38.96 16.94
CA ARG A 29 20.90 -37.97 16.44
C ARG A 29 21.68 -36.71 16.66
N VAL A 30 22.19 -36.15 15.58
CA VAL A 30 22.47 -34.74 15.48
C VAL A 30 21.18 -34.09 15.97
N ARG A 31 21.14 -33.81 17.29
CA ARG A 31 20.39 -32.68 17.80
C ARG A 31 20.95 -31.58 16.95
N ALA A 32 20.19 -31.19 15.92
CA ALA A 32 20.32 -29.85 15.43
C ALA A 32 20.26 -29.02 16.71
N GLU A 33 21.41 -28.49 17.11
CA GLU A 33 21.44 -27.36 18.01
C GLU A 33 20.38 -26.43 17.43
N ASP A 34 19.28 -26.32 18.17
CA ASP A 34 18.33 -25.25 18.03
C ASP A 34 19.16 -24.02 18.41
N ASN A 35 19.97 -23.55 17.46
CA ASN A 35 20.53 -22.21 17.41
C ASN A 35 19.32 -21.31 17.20
N GLN A 36 18.52 -21.24 18.25
CA GLN A 36 17.38 -20.39 18.43
C GLN A 36 17.85 -19.09 19.07
N ASP A 37 18.94 -18.53 18.54
CA ASP A 37 18.87 -17.12 18.14
C ASP A 37 17.92 -17.04 16.93
N SER A 38 16.65 -17.36 17.17
CA SER A 38 15.60 -17.03 16.23
C SER A 38 15.58 -15.51 16.20
N GLU A 39 16.17 -14.91 15.17
CA GLU A 39 16.07 -13.47 14.92
C GLU A 39 14.61 -13.06 15.16
N ALA A 40 14.39 -12.27 16.21
CA ALA A 40 13.07 -11.79 16.55
C ALA A 40 12.43 -11.17 15.29
N PRO A 41 11.14 -11.40 15.02
CA PRO A 41 10.49 -10.91 13.81
C PRO A 41 10.74 -9.40 13.64
N LEU A 42 11.09 -9.00 12.42
CA LEU A 42 11.38 -7.60 12.12
C LEU A 42 10.14 -6.73 12.36
N LEU A 43 10.31 -5.62 13.08
CA LEU A 43 9.23 -4.68 13.33
C LEU A 43 9.02 -3.78 12.11
N VAL A 44 7.77 -3.71 11.65
CA VAL A 44 7.38 -2.91 10.48
C VAL A 44 6.28 -1.94 10.87
N GLY A 45 6.58 -0.65 10.75
CA GLY A 45 5.61 0.42 10.89
C GLY A 45 4.72 0.60 9.67
N ARG A 46 3.68 1.40 9.85
CA ARG A 46 2.71 1.77 8.81
C ARG A 46 2.73 3.27 8.58
N ILE A 47 2.67 3.69 7.31
CA ILE A 47 2.25 5.05 6.95
C ILE A 47 0.72 5.12 7.06
N SER A 48 0.18 5.58 8.20
CA SER A 48 -1.26 5.55 8.47
C SER A 48 -2.04 6.66 7.77
N HIS A 49 -1.37 7.74 7.37
CA HIS A 49 -1.97 8.89 6.71
C HIS A 49 -0.94 9.65 5.87
N VAL A 50 -1.37 10.15 4.71
CA VAL A 50 -0.58 11.02 3.82
C VAL A 50 -1.48 12.09 3.23
N GLU A 51 -1.04 13.34 3.32
CA GLU A 51 -1.51 14.50 2.57
C GLU A 51 -0.35 15.01 1.71
N GLY A 52 -0.63 15.59 0.54
CA GLY A 52 0.41 16.01 -0.40
C GLY A 52 1.21 14.82 -0.97
N GLN A 53 2.50 15.03 -1.22
CA GLN A 53 3.41 13.97 -1.68
C GLN A 53 4.39 13.58 -0.59
N LEU A 54 4.49 12.28 -0.35
CA LEU A 54 5.53 11.68 0.47
C LEU A 54 6.42 10.82 -0.42
N LEU A 55 7.71 11.10 -0.43
CA LEU A 55 8.69 10.40 -1.25
C LEU A 55 9.50 9.45 -0.37
N ARG A 56 9.71 8.22 -0.83
CA ARG A 56 10.59 7.23 -0.21
C ARG A 56 11.85 7.08 -1.05
N TYR A 57 13.00 7.04 -0.38
CA TYR A 57 14.27 6.74 -1.03
C TYR A 57 14.40 5.24 -1.32
N VAL A 58 14.85 4.90 -2.54
CA VAL A 58 15.14 3.53 -2.98
C VAL A 58 16.65 3.42 -3.20
N PRO A 59 17.39 2.84 -2.24
CA PRO A 59 18.85 2.74 -2.32
C PRO A 59 19.36 2.07 -3.61
N GLU A 60 18.67 1.03 -4.08
CA GLU A 60 19.04 0.25 -5.26
C GLU A 60 18.97 1.06 -6.55
N GLU A 61 18.03 2.01 -6.62
CA GLU A 61 17.85 2.90 -7.78
C GLU A 61 18.57 4.23 -7.59
N LYS A 62 19.06 4.52 -6.38
CA LYS A 62 19.51 5.85 -5.93
C LYS A 62 18.49 6.93 -6.30
N ASP A 63 17.21 6.61 -6.14
CA ASP A 63 16.11 7.48 -6.59
C ASP A 63 14.97 7.55 -5.57
N TRP A 64 14.13 8.56 -5.72
CA TRP A 64 12.95 8.81 -4.89
C TRP A 64 11.67 8.43 -5.62
N VAL A 65 10.82 7.64 -4.95
CA VAL A 65 9.51 7.21 -5.43
C VAL A 65 8.40 7.72 -4.53
N ALA A 66 7.24 8.06 -5.08
CA ALA A 66 6.09 8.42 -4.25
C ALA A 66 5.58 7.19 -3.50
N THR A 67 5.44 7.31 -2.19
CA THR A 67 4.77 6.32 -1.32
C THR A 67 3.31 6.72 -1.08
N VAL A 68 2.57 5.88 -0.34
CA VAL A 68 1.13 6.04 -0.09
C VAL A 68 0.76 5.62 1.32
N LYS A 69 -0.47 5.95 1.72
CA LYS A 69 -1.10 5.37 2.91
C LYS A 69 -1.06 3.83 2.83
N ASP A 70 -0.88 3.19 3.98
CA ASP A 70 -0.81 1.75 4.19
C ASP A 70 0.46 1.11 3.57
N ALA A 71 1.43 1.91 3.12
CA ALA A 71 2.76 1.41 2.83
C ALA A 71 3.53 1.06 4.13
N PRO A 72 4.39 0.02 4.12
CA PRO A 72 5.30 -0.27 5.22
C PRO A 72 6.33 0.86 5.39
N PHE A 73 6.79 1.00 6.64
CA PHE A 73 7.91 1.86 7.03
C PHE A 73 8.79 1.09 8.01
N GLY A 74 10.02 0.78 7.62
CA GLY A 74 10.94 -0.03 8.43
C GLY A 74 12.32 0.61 8.60
N ILE A 75 13.22 -0.15 9.24
CA ILE A 75 14.61 0.25 9.50
C ILE A 75 15.36 0.73 8.23
N ASN A 76 16.11 1.82 8.31
CA ASN A 76 16.80 2.43 7.16
C ASN A 76 15.90 3.03 6.07
N ASP A 77 14.56 2.99 6.19
CA ASP A 77 13.71 3.73 5.28
C ASP A 77 13.92 5.24 5.49
N THR A 78 14.11 5.96 4.39
CA THR A 78 14.18 7.42 4.39
C THR A 78 13.01 7.98 3.60
N LEU A 79 12.34 8.97 4.21
CA LEU A 79 11.19 9.65 3.65
C LEU A 79 11.44 11.17 3.56
N TYR A 80 10.84 11.80 2.56
CA TYR A 80 10.84 13.24 2.36
C TYR A 80 9.44 13.73 1.99
N SER A 81 8.87 14.65 2.77
CA SER A 81 7.59 15.29 2.47
C SER A 81 7.77 16.51 1.56
N ASP A 82 6.87 16.68 0.58
CA ASP A 82 6.85 17.92 -0.21
C ASP A 82 6.33 19.13 0.60
N GLU A 83 6.24 20.30 -0.03
CA GLU A 83 5.85 21.54 0.64
C GLU A 83 4.47 21.46 1.32
N ALA A 84 3.51 20.78 0.70
CA ALA A 84 2.17 20.57 1.25
C ALA A 84 2.04 19.24 2.00
N GLY A 85 3.14 18.50 2.12
CA GLY A 85 3.15 17.11 2.55
C GLY A 85 2.98 16.98 4.05
N LYS A 86 2.02 16.19 4.50
CA LYS A 86 1.90 15.79 5.90
C LYS A 86 1.74 14.29 5.96
N ALA A 87 2.36 13.66 6.94
CA ALA A 87 2.25 12.22 7.09
C ALA A 87 2.19 11.80 8.56
N GLU A 88 1.53 10.68 8.81
CA GLU A 88 1.46 10.02 10.10
C GLU A 88 1.98 8.58 9.96
N PHE A 89 2.79 8.17 10.92
CA PHE A 89 3.41 6.86 10.99
C PHE A 89 3.07 6.21 12.33
N ILE A 90 2.76 4.92 12.31
CA ILE A 90 2.47 4.12 13.50
C ILE A 90 3.42 2.93 13.51
N LEU A 91 4.25 2.83 14.54
CA LEU A 91 5.18 1.71 14.73
C LEU A 91 4.60 0.66 15.68
N PRO A 92 5.02 -0.62 15.58
CA PRO A 92 4.47 -1.70 16.40
C PRO A 92 4.74 -1.58 17.91
N ASN A 93 5.75 -0.79 18.30
CA ASN A 93 6.12 -0.55 19.70
C ASN A 93 5.40 0.68 20.30
N ASN A 94 4.26 1.08 19.72
CA ASN A 94 3.47 2.25 20.15
C ASN A 94 4.19 3.61 20.01
N THR A 95 5.28 3.69 19.24
CA THR A 95 5.83 4.98 18.80
C THR A 95 5.02 5.50 17.62
N TRP A 96 4.46 6.70 17.71
CA TRP A 96 3.81 7.37 16.58
C TRP A 96 4.59 8.61 16.20
N ILE A 97 4.64 8.89 14.90
CA ILE A 97 5.41 9.99 14.35
C ILE A 97 4.51 10.74 13.38
N ARG A 98 4.59 12.05 13.40
CA ARG A 98 3.94 12.91 12.42
C ARG A 98 4.94 13.92 11.88
N ILE A 99 4.87 14.18 10.59
CA ILE A 99 5.75 15.16 9.92
C ILE A 99 4.94 16.19 9.14
N ASP A 100 5.48 17.40 9.05
CA ASP A 100 4.96 18.48 8.19
C ASP A 100 5.74 18.56 6.86
N GLY A 101 5.41 19.53 6.01
CA GLY A 101 6.06 19.71 4.73
C GLY A 101 7.53 20.09 4.85
N ASP A 102 8.31 19.81 3.80
CA ASP A 102 9.77 20.01 3.74
C ASP A 102 10.56 19.22 4.81
N THR A 103 10.02 18.06 5.24
CA THR A 103 10.61 17.24 6.30
C THR A 103 11.31 16.02 5.74
N GLN A 104 12.56 15.82 6.14
CA GLN A 104 13.32 14.60 5.87
C GLN A 104 13.47 13.81 7.17
N ILE A 105 12.98 12.57 7.14
CA ILE A 105 13.08 11.64 8.27
C ILE A 105 13.65 10.30 7.80
N GLN A 106 14.51 9.71 8.62
CA GLN A 106 15.07 8.38 8.39
C GLN A 106 14.89 7.51 9.63
N SER A 107 14.46 6.26 9.43
CA SER A 107 14.50 5.26 10.50
C SER A 107 15.92 4.70 10.63
N ILE A 108 16.46 4.66 11.84
CA ILE A 108 17.77 4.10 12.14
C ILE A 108 17.62 2.73 12.82
N ALA A 109 16.71 2.63 13.80
CA ALA A 109 16.41 1.37 14.49
C ALA A 109 14.93 1.33 14.91
N ILE A 110 14.32 0.14 14.83
CA ILE A 110 12.96 -0.12 15.32
C ILE A 110 12.98 -1.47 16.04
N GLU A 111 12.99 -1.41 17.35
CA GLU A 111 13.07 -2.53 18.27
C GLU A 111 11.89 -2.52 19.24
N ASN A 112 11.70 -3.61 19.99
CA ASN A 112 10.58 -3.68 20.94
C ASN A 112 10.71 -2.65 22.08
N ASP A 113 11.94 -2.30 22.46
CA ASP A 113 12.26 -1.39 23.56
C ASP A 113 12.99 -0.11 23.13
N LEU A 114 13.27 0.07 21.83
CA LEU A 114 13.98 1.23 21.28
C LEU A 114 13.40 1.62 19.91
N THR A 115 13.17 2.90 19.72
CA THR A 115 13.02 3.50 18.39
C THR A 115 14.12 4.54 18.20
N GLU A 116 14.94 4.41 17.15
CA GLU A 116 15.91 5.44 16.77
C GLU A 116 15.52 6.03 15.41
N MET A 117 15.36 7.36 15.37
CA MET A 117 14.99 8.13 14.18
C MET A 117 16.00 9.25 13.96
N ASP A 118 16.12 9.69 12.71
CA ASP A 118 16.83 10.90 12.33
C ASP A 118 15.88 11.89 11.69
N VAL A 119 15.89 13.13 12.17
CA VAL A 119 15.23 14.25 11.53
C VAL A 119 16.32 15.18 11.00
N ALA A 120 16.56 15.09 9.70
CA ALA A 120 17.60 15.89 9.05
C ALA A 120 17.19 17.36 8.93
N SER A 121 15.90 17.60 8.65
CA SER A 121 15.31 18.93 8.51
C SER A 121 13.78 18.85 8.56
N GLY A 122 13.11 19.94 8.90
CA GLY A 122 11.64 20.08 8.86
C GLY A 122 11.00 20.04 10.24
N ILE A 123 9.73 19.64 10.31
CA ILE A 123 8.94 19.61 11.55
C ILE A 123 8.44 18.19 11.77
N ALA A 124 8.64 17.69 12.99
CA ALA A 124 8.15 16.39 13.40
C ALA A 124 7.59 16.41 14.81
N ARG A 125 6.48 15.71 15.04
CA ARG A 125 5.93 15.41 16.35
C ARG A 125 6.09 13.92 16.62
N PHE A 126 6.62 13.60 17.79
CA PHE A 126 6.79 12.23 18.24
C PHE A 126 5.91 11.96 19.45
N TYR A 127 5.26 10.81 19.46
CA TYR A 127 4.51 10.27 20.59
C TYR A 127 5.15 8.94 20.97
N ASN A 128 5.79 8.89 22.13
CA ASN A 128 6.25 7.63 22.71
C ASN A 128 5.17 7.12 23.67
N LYS A 129 4.21 6.33 23.16
CA LYS A 129 3.11 5.78 23.97
C LYS A 129 3.45 4.43 24.60
N GLY A 130 4.64 3.89 24.33
CA GLY A 130 5.13 2.68 24.99
C GLY A 130 5.71 3.04 26.36
N SER A 131 5.36 2.29 27.41
CA SER A 131 5.90 2.53 28.77
C SER A 131 7.39 2.25 28.88
N ASP A 132 7.86 1.21 28.19
CA ASP A 132 9.23 0.68 28.34
C ASP A 132 10.14 0.99 27.14
N VAL A 133 9.58 1.68 26.13
CA VAL A 133 10.27 2.04 24.89
C VAL A 133 11.08 3.31 25.12
N GLU A 134 12.35 3.29 24.77
CA GLU A 134 13.14 4.51 24.62
C GLU A 134 13.01 5.05 23.20
N LEU A 135 12.73 6.34 23.04
CA LEU A 135 12.75 6.99 21.74
C LEU A 135 13.97 7.92 21.65
N LYS A 136 14.87 7.63 20.73
CA LYS A 136 16.03 8.47 20.40
C LYS A 136 15.81 9.13 19.04
N VAL A 137 15.86 10.47 18.98
CA VAL A 137 15.71 11.23 17.74
C VAL A 137 16.92 12.09 17.50
N THR A 138 17.71 11.74 16.49
CA THR A 138 18.93 12.45 16.10
C THR A 138 18.63 13.62 15.16
N THR A 139 19.47 14.65 15.24
CA THR A 139 19.42 15.88 14.44
C THR A 139 20.85 16.31 14.08
N PRO A 140 21.06 17.31 13.22
CA PRO A 140 22.40 17.85 12.96
C PRO A 140 23.10 18.47 14.19
N PHE A 141 22.35 18.88 15.21
CA PHE A 141 22.85 19.67 16.35
C PHE A 141 22.97 18.87 17.66
N GLY A 142 22.47 17.64 17.66
CA GLY A 142 22.33 16.83 18.87
C GLY A 142 21.26 15.77 18.68
N TYR A 143 20.80 15.18 19.78
CA TYR A 143 19.68 14.25 19.74
C TYR A 143 18.79 14.40 20.98
N VAL A 144 17.52 14.04 20.82
CA VAL A 144 16.55 13.97 21.90
C VAL A 144 16.41 12.53 22.35
N SER A 145 16.52 12.28 23.66
CA SER A 145 16.08 11.06 24.32
C SER A 145 14.73 11.32 24.99
N ALA A 146 13.74 10.51 24.65
CA ALA A 146 12.36 10.65 25.06
C ALA A 146 11.90 9.33 25.71
N PRO A 147 11.83 9.27 27.04
CA PRO A 147 11.30 8.12 27.78
C PRO A 147 9.85 7.78 27.40
N GLY A 148 9.36 6.66 27.90
CA GLY A 148 7.97 6.27 27.71
C GLY A 148 6.96 7.31 28.20
N ASN A 149 5.79 7.34 27.56
CA ASN A 149 4.69 8.28 27.81
C ASN A 149 5.03 9.77 27.58
N THR A 150 5.91 10.05 26.63
CA THR A 150 6.30 11.42 26.27
C THR A 150 5.73 11.83 24.90
N CYS A 151 5.58 13.15 24.72
CA CYS A 151 5.21 13.76 23.45
C CYS A 151 6.01 15.05 23.26
N PHE A 152 6.63 15.24 22.10
CA PHE A 152 7.42 16.43 21.83
C PHE A 152 7.41 16.80 20.34
N ASP A 153 7.64 18.09 20.07
CA ASP A 153 7.90 18.60 18.74
C ASP A 153 9.40 18.86 18.54
N LEU A 154 9.85 18.65 17.30
CA LEU A 154 11.13 19.07 16.78
C LEU A 154 10.93 19.99 15.59
N TYR A 155 11.62 21.13 15.61
CA TYR A 155 11.75 22.04 14.47
C TYR A 155 13.22 22.07 14.08
N VAL A 156 13.59 21.34 13.04
CA VAL A 156 14.99 21.18 12.61
C VAL A 156 15.24 22.05 11.39
N GLY A 157 15.97 23.14 11.59
CA GLY A 157 16.44 24.02 10.53
C GLY A 157 17.82 23.62 10.03
N ASP A 158 18.35 24.42 9.10
CA ASP A 158 19.68 24.23 8.55
C ASP A 158 20.80 24.66 9.51
N ASN A 159 20.49 25.60 10.43
CA ASN A 159 21.47 26.19 11.35
C ASN A 159 21.11 26.06 12.83
N SER A 160 19.89 25.62 13.15
CA SER A 160 19.45 25.44 14.53
C SER A 160 18.31 24.42 14.63
N VAL A 161 18.11 23.89 15.85
CA VAL A 161 16.98 23.06 16.24
C VAL A 161 16.23 23.69 17.39
N GLU A 162 14.91 23.53 17.39
CA GLU A 162 14.05 23.80 18.54
C GLU A 162 13.38 22.52 19.02
N VAL A 163 13.46 22.27 20.33
CA VAL A 163 12.84 21.14 21.02
C VAL A 163 11.73 21.66 21.93
N VAL A 164 10.54 21.08 21.83
CA VAL A 164 9.39 21.45 22.67
C VAL A 164 8.79 20.20 23.30
N SER A 165 8.84 20.09 24.62
CA SER A 165 8.08 19.05 25.32
C SER A 165 6.60 19.43 25.45
N LEU A 166 5.72 18.54 24.99
CA LEU A 166 4.26 18.69 25.05
C LEU A 166 3.65 17.83 26.15
N THR A 167 4.25 16.68 26.44
CA THR A 167 3.87 15.79 27.53
C THR A 167 5.10 15.09 28.10
N GLY A 168 5.26 15.13 29.42
CA GLY A 168 6.40 14.54 30.12
C GLY A 168 7.70 15.33 29.93
N THR A 169 8.82 14.68 30.26
CA THR A 169 10.16 15.27 30.17
C THR A 169 10.97 14.57 29.08
N VAL A 170 11.62 15.36 28.23
CA VAL A 170 12.59 14.87 27.25
C VAL A 170 13.96 15.47 27.52
N TYR A 171 15.00 14.78 27.05
CA TYR A 171 16.38 15.18 27.26
C TYR A 171 17.04 15.48 25.92
N PHE A 172 17.54 16.70 25.73
CA PHE A 172 18.36 17.04 24.57
C PHE A 172 19.85 16.92 24.91
N ILE A 173 20.59 16.20 24.08
CA ILE A 173 22.03 16.00 24.21
C ILE A 173 22.68 16.78 23.07
N HIS A 174 23.53 17.73 23.42
CA HIS A 174 24.15 18.64 22.46
C HIS A 174 25.45 18.06 21.90
N ASN A 175 25.71 18.26 20.61
CA ASN A 175 26.90 17.70 19.98
C ASN A 175 28.22 18.33 20.46
N LYS A 176 28.18 19.58 20.96
CA LYS A 176 29.41 20.32 21.31
C LYS A 176 30.03 19.87 22.62
N ASP A 177 29.22 19.73 23.66
CA ASP A 177 29.69 19.44 25.02
C ASP A 177 29.24 18.08 25.54
N ASP A 178 28.45 17.33 24.76
CA ASP A 178 27.86 16.05 25.12
C ASP A 178 27.05 16.13 26.44
N ALA A 179 26.62 17.32 26.83
CA ALA A 179 25.85 17.56 28.04
C ALA A 179 24.37 17.32 27.79
N ARG A 180 23.67 16.90 28.84
CA ARG A 180 22.24 16.65 28.85
C ARG A 180 21.47 17.85 29.36
N TYR A 181 20.52 18.31 28.56
CA TYR A 181 19.60 19.41 28.84
C TYR A 181 18.18 18.87 28.97
N GLU A 182 17.46 19.34 29.98
CA GLU A 182 16.11 18.89 30.27
C GLU A 182 15.09 19.84 29.65
N VAL A 183 14.11 19.29 28.94
CA VAL A 183 12.98 20.03 28.37
C VAL A 183 11.71 19.44 28.97
N ILE A 184 11.08 20.21 29.85
CA ILE A 184 9.96 19.76 30.66
C ILE A 184 8.66 20.23 30.02
N GLU A 185 7.61 19.41 30.08
CA GLU A 185 6.26 19.84 29.74
C GLU A 185 5.91 21.17 30.44
N GLY A 186 5.25 22.08 29.73
CA GLY A 186 4.85 23.37 30.30
C GLY A 186 5.97 24.43 30.29
N SER A 187 7.24 24.03 30.20
CA SER A 187 8.38 24.97 30.20
C SER A 187 8.60 25.67 28.84
N SER A 188 9.59 26.55 28.81
CA SER A 188 10.14 27.15 27.59
C SER A 188 10.68 26.07 26.65
N SER A 189 10.72 26.36 25.34
CA SER A 189 11.40 25.48 24.39
C SER A 189 12.91 25.54 24.60
N LEU A 190 13.63 24.53 24.08
CA LEU A 190 15.09 24.56 24.01
C LEU A 190 15.50 24.86 22.57
N LEU A 191 16.34 25.89 22.40
CA LEU A 191 16.89 26.30 21.12
C LEU A 191 18.40 26.02 21.11
N ALA A 192 18.89 25.32 20.08
CA ALA A 192 20.29 24.96 19.96
C ALA A 192 20.80 25.17 18.53
N ASP A 193 22.01 25.69 18.37
CA ASP A 193 22.80 25.61 17.14
C ASP A 193 24.02 24.71 17.39
N ASN A 194 25.08 24.80 16.58
CA ASN A 194 26.28 23.99 16.82
C ASN A 194 27.12 24.48 18.01
N GLU A 195 26.89 25.71 18.50
CA GLU A 195 27.76 26.40 19.43
C GLU A 195 27.12 26.67 20.79
N GLN A 196 25.82 26.96 20.80
CA GLN A 196 25.12 27.52 21.95
C GLN A 196 23.75 26.89 22.13
N ILE A 197 23.29 26.96 23.38
CA ILE A 197 21.95 26.55 23.80
C ILE A 197 21.32 27.69 24.58
N THR A 198 20.07 28.01 24.24
CA THR A 198 19.28 29.01 24.95
C THR A 198 17.83 28.55 25.12
N ALA A 199 17.09 29.24 26.00
CA ALA A 199 15.66 29.01 26.16
C ALA A 199 14.93 29.77 25.05
N GLY A 200 14.08 29.06 24.32
CA GLY A 200 13.18 29.66 23.34
C GLY A 200 11.83 30.04 23.97
N GLU A 201 11.00 30.72 23.20
CA GLU A 201 9.63 31.03 23.63
C GLU A 201 8.74 29.80 23.56
N ARG A 202 7.74 29.68 24.43
CA ARG A 202 6.73 28.63 24.30
C ARG A 202 6.02 28.73 22.94
N PRO A 203 5.80 27.62 22.20
CA PRO A 203 5.06 27.66 20.96
C PRO A 203 3.64 28.20 21.12
N ALA A 204 3.29 29.16 20.27
CA ALA A 204 1.90 29.54 20.10
C ALA A 204 1.19 28.48 19.24
N ALA A 205 -0.06 28.15 19.58
CA ALA A 205 -0.82 27.16 18.83
C ALA A 205 -0.95 27.55 17.35
N GLY A 206 -0.31 26.78 16.46
CA GLY A 206 -0.28 27.04 15.02
C GLY A 206 -1.12 26.07 14.17
N GLU A 207 -0.95 26.14 12.84
CA GLU A 207 -1.55 25.16 11.90
C GLU A 207 -1.06 23.73 12.16
N TRP A 208 0.22 23.59 12.51
CA TRP A 208 0.80 22.30 12.89
C TRP A 208 0.07 21.69 14.09
N ASP A 209 -0.16 22.49 15.14
CA ASP A 209 -0.92 22.03 16.30
C ASP A 209 -2.39 21.76 15.97
N ALA A 210 -3.00 22.57 15.11
CA ALA A 210 -4.39 22.37 14.70
C ALA A 210 -4.56 21.06 13.93
N TRP A 211 -3.64 20.75 13.02
CA TRP A 211 -3.65 19.49 12.29
C TRP A 211 -3.42 18.30 13.23
N ASN A 212 -2.44 18.39 14.14
CA ASN A 212 -2.21 17.35 15.16
C ASN A 212 -3.45 17.12 16.05
N ARG A 213 -4.09 18.18 16.55
CA ARG A 213 -5.34 18.06 17.31
C ARG A 213 -6.46 17.41 16.50
N SER A 214 -6.58 17.73 15.21
CA SER A 214 -7.57 17.08 14.34
C SER A 214 -7.29 15.59 14.17
N ARG A 215 -6.03 15.19 14.04
CA ARG A 215 -5.62 13.78 13.97
C ARG A 215 -5.87 13.06 15.30
N ASP A 216 -5.56 13.70 16.42
CA ASP A 216 -5.79 13.15 17.76
C ASP A 216 -7.28 12.96 18.05
N ALA A 217 -8.12 13.93 17.69
CA ALA A 217 -9.58 13.82 17.81
C ALA A 217 -10.15 12.68 16.92
N LEU A 218 -9.59 12.49 15.71
CA LEU A 218 -9.96 11.36 14.87
C LEU A 218 -9.62 10.02 15.54
N TRP A 219 -8.43 9.90 16.13
CA TRP A 219 -8.02 8.69 16.82
C TRP A 219 -8.84 8.43 18.09
N ALA A 220 -9.13 9.45 18.90
CA ALA A 220 -10.02 9.32 20.05
C ALA A 220 -11.36 8.70 19.63
N LYS A 221 -11.98 9.23 18.57
CA LYS A 221 -13.23 8.68 18.01
C LYS A 221 -13.10 7.24 17.48
N ARG A 222 -11.96 6.89 16.89
CA ARG A 222 -11.73 5.52 16.39
C ARG A 222 -11.56 4.52 17.52
N LEU A 223 -10.92 4.93 18.61
CA LEU A 223 -10.65 4.08 19.78
C LEU A 223 -11.88 3.92 20.69
N GLU A 224 -12.89 4.78 20.56
CA GLU A 224 -14.19 4.65 21.25
C GLU A 224 -15.03 3.46 20.74
N VAL A 225 -14.66 2.84 19.63
CA VAL A 225 -15.41 1.70 19.07
C VAL A 225 -15.52 0.59 20.09
N LYS A 226 -16.76 0.18 20.37
CA LYS A 226 -17.11 -0.99 21.18
C LYS A 226 -17.68 -2.03 20.23
N GLY A 227 -17.16 -3.25 20.23
CA GLY A 227 -17.61 -4.30 19.32
C GLY A 227 -16.75 -5.55 19.33
N ASP A 228 -17.12 -6.50 18.47
CA ASP A 228 -16.46 -7.80 18.36
C ASP A 228 -15.00 -7.68 17.88
N SER A 229 -14.67 -6.68 17.06
CA SER A 229 -13.29 -6.45 16.61
C SER A 229 -12.36 -6.14 17.78
N VAL A 230 -12.78 -5.37 18.77
CA VAL A 230 -11.97 -5.10 19.97
C VAL A 230 -11.75 -6.36 20.80
N LYS A 231 -12.75 -7.24 20.84
CA LYS A 231 -12.71 -8.53 21.55
C LYS A 231 -11.77 -9.53 20.89
N TYR A 232 -11.81 -9.62 19.56
CA TYR A 232 -11.10 -10.65 18.80
C TYR A 232 -9.71 -10.22 18.31
N LEU A 233 -9.43 -8.92 18.22
CA LEU A 233 -8.10 -8.43 17.86
C LEU A 233 -7.14 -8.47 19.05
N PRO A 234 -5.88 -8.87 18.81
CA PRO A 234 -4.84 -8.70 19.82
C PRO A 234 -4.59 -7.22 20.14
N PRO A 235 -4.09 -6.89 21.35
CA PRO A 235 -3.85 -5.50 21.77
C PRO A 235 -3.12 -4.65 20.73
N GLN A 236 -2.11 -5.21 20.07
CA GLN A 236 -1.25 -4.54 19.09
C GLN A 236 -1.98 -4.15 17.78
N LEU A 237 -3.16 -4.69 17.51
CA LEU A 237 -3.96 -4.40 16.31
C LEU A 237 -5.29 -3.70 16.64
N ARG A 238 -5.52 -3.34 17.92
CA ARG A 238 -6.81 -2.77 18.34
C ARG A 238 -7.08 -1.40 17.74
N ASP A 239 -6.05 -0.64 17.37
CA ASP A 239 -6.20 0.65 16.71
C ASP A 239 -6.93 0.54 15.36
N ASP A 240 -6.89 -0.64 14.73
CA ASP A 240 -7.57 -0.91 13.47
C ASP A 240 -8.96 -1.54 13.65
N ALA A 241 -9.42 -1.80 14.89
CA ALA A 241 -10.74 -2.38 15.16
C ALA A 241 -11.86 -1.58 14.50
N TYR A 242 -11.74 -0.25 14.46
CA TYR A 242 -12.69 0.64 13.79
C TYR A 242 -12.87 0.33 12.30
N GLU A 243 -11.78 0.01 11.59
CA GLU A 243 -11.85 -0.31 10.16
C GLU A 243 -12.53 -1.68 9.94
N LEU A 244 -12.28 -2.66 10.82
CA LEU A 244 -12.93 -3.96 10.76
C LEU A 244 -14.43 -3.89 11.07
N GLU A 245 -14.85 -3.12 12.08
CA GLU A 245 -16.27 -2.93 12.41
C GLU A 245 -17.04 -2.27 11.26
N ARG A 246 -16.43 -1.29 10.58
CA ARG A 246 -17.10 -0.56 9.49
C ARG A 246 -17.17 -1.32 8.19
N HIS A 247 -16.19 -2.17 7.92
CA HIS A 247 -16.01 -2.78 6.60
C HIS A 247 -16.23 -4.29 6.57
N GLY A 248 -16.79 -4.86 7.63
CA GLY A 248 -17.13 -6.26 7.66
C GLY A 248 -17.91 -6.64 8.92
N LYS A 249 -17.88 -7.93 9.23
CA LYS A 249 -18.49 -8.46 10.46
C LYS A 249 -17.87 -9.78 10.87
N TRP A 250 -17.94 -10.07 12.16
CA TRP A 250 -17.50 -11.34 12.72
C TRP A 250 -18.60 -12.40 12.58
N GLU A 251 -18.23 -13.60 12.13
CA GLU A 251 -19.12 -14.76 12.02
C GLU A 251 -18.45 -15.96 12.72
N ARG A 252 -19.26 -16.85 13.31
CA ARG A 252 -18.78 -18.15 13.78
C ARG A 252 -18.74 -19.12 12.60
N VAL A 253 -17.55 -19.51 12.17
CA VAL A 253 -17.32 -20.33 10.98
C VAL A 253 -16.71 -21.68 11.38
N TYR A 254 -17.28 -22.78 10.90
CA TYR A 254 -16.68 -24.11 11.10
C TYR A 254 -15.48 -24.26 10.16
N TYR A 255 -14.29 -24.39 10.75
CA TYR A 255 -13.04 -24.54 10.01
C TYR A 255 -12.04 -25.37 10.81
N ASP A 256 -11.52 -26.41 10.16
CA ASP A 256 -10.48 -27.29 10.69
C ASP A 256 -10.88 -27.90 12.06
N GLY A 257 -11.99 -28.63 12.04
CA GLY A 257 -12.52 -29.38 13.18
C GLY A 257 -13.32 -28.57 14.21
N ALA A 258 -13.40 -27.24 14.11
CA ALA A 258 -14.05 -26.41 15.13
C ALA A 258 -14.71 -25.13 14.60
N TYR A 259 -15.71 -24.61 15.34
CA TYR A 259 -16.27 -23.27 15.11
C TYR A 259 -15.35 -22.18 15.66
N ARG A 260 -15.07 -21.16 14.84
CA ARG A 260 -14.13 -20.09 15.17
C ARG A 260 -14.71 -18.72 14.80
N PRO A 261 -14.44 -17.66 15.58
CA PRO A 261 -14.76 -16.31 15.16
C PRO A 261 -13.80 -15.91 14.03
N MET A 262 -14.35 -15.61 12.86
CA MET A 262 -13.59 -15.09 11.72
C MET A 262 -14.29 -13.85 11.15
N TRP A 263 -13.51 -12.90 10.66
CA TRP A 263 -14.03 -11.66 10.12
C TRP A 263 -14.31 -11.80 8.63
N ARG A 264 -15.48 -11.33 8.18
CA ARG A 264 -15.86 -11.32 6.76
C ARG A 264 -15.97 -9.89 6.25
N PRO A 265 -15.26 -9.53 5.17
CA PRO A 265 -15.35 -8.20 4.58
C PRO A 265 -16.67 -7.97 3.82
N TYR A 266 -17.09 -6.69 3.78
CA TYR A 266 -18.09 -6.18 2.85
C TYR A 266 -17.43 -5.79 1.53
N VAL A 267 -17.42 -6.72 0.60
CA VAL A 267 -16.73 -6.62 -0.68
C VAL A 267 -17.62 -7.12 -1.82
N ARG A 268 -17.21 -6.80 -3.05
CA ARG A 268 -17.88 -7.28 -4.26
C ARG A 268 -17.68 -8.79 -4.43
N ALA A 269 -18.59 -9.43 -5.16
CA ALA A 269 -18.54 -10.88 -5.42
C ALA A 269 -17.29 -11.34 -6.19
N ASP A 270 -16.65 -10.44 -6.95
CA ASP A 270 -15.43 -10.71 -7.72
C ASP A 270 -14.13 -10.41 -6.95
N TRP A 271 -14.25 -10.04 -5.67
CA TRP A 271 -13.10 -9.75 -4.81
C TRP A 271 -12.50 -11.03 -4.23
N GLU A 272 -11.17 -11.09 -4.23
CA GLU A 272 -10.38 -12.06 -3.49
C GLU A 272 -9.22 -11.33 -2.78
N PRO A 273 -8.62 -11.88 -1.71
CA PRO A 273 -7.44 -11.31 -1.10
C PRO A 273 -6.33 -11.05 -2.14
N PHE A 274 -5.59 -9.96 -1.97
CA PHE A 274 -4.52 -9.56 -2.88
C PHE A 274 -5.01 -9.27 -4.32
N THR A 275 -6.18 -8.63 -4.48
CA THR A 275 -6.70 -8.23 -5.81
C THR A 275 -6.96 -6.73 -5.99
N VAL A 276 -7.23 -5.97 -4.92
CA VAL A 276 -7.49 -4.52 -4.97
C VAL A 276 -6.38 -3.78 -4.22
N GLY A 277 -5.45 -3.22 -4.95
CA GLY A 277 -4.15 -2.80 -4.43
C GLY A 277 -3.08 -3.15 -5.46
N ARG A 278 -1.82 -3.14 -5.05
CA ARG A 278 -0.70 -3.43 -5.95
C ARG A 278 0.44 -4.15 -5.26
N TRP A 279 1.21 -4.91 -6.03
CA TRP A 279 2.52 -5.38 -5.63
C TRP A 279 3.57 -4.29 -5.84
N THR A 280 4.50 -4.19 -4.90
CA THR A 280 5.74 -3.40 -4.98
C THR A 280 6.87 -4.23 -4.36
N VAL A 281 8.13 -3.85 -4.59
CA VAL A 281 9.29 -4.45 -3.93
C VAL A 281 9.72 -3.56 -2.78
N TRP A 282 9.78 -4.14 -1.59
CA TRP A 282 10.29 -3.50 -0.39
C TRP A 282 11.17 -4.50 0.35
N TYR A 283 12.42 -4.12 0.62
CA TYR A 283 13.46 -5.01 1.18
C TYR A 283 13.67 -6.32 0.40
N GLY A 284 13.64 -6.26 -0.93
CA GLY A 284 13.85 -7.42 -1.81
C GLY A 284 12.63 -8.34 -1.96
N ASP A 285 11.61 -8.19 -1.11
CA ASP A 285 10.38 -8.98 -1.18
C ASP A 285 9.25 -8.23 -1.88
N ASN A 286 8.35 -9.01 -2.50
CA ASN A 286 7.12 -8.47 -3.05
C ASN A 286 6.14 -8.20 -1.92
N THR A 287 5.85 -6.93 -1.70
CA THR A 287 4.96 -6.42 -0.67
C THR A 287 3.65 -5.96 -1.30
N TRP A 288 2.55 -6.39 -0.70
CA TRP A 288 1.21 -5.96 -1.07
C TRP A 288 0.94 -4.58 -0.49
N ILE A 289 0.48 -3.64 -1.31
CA ILE A 289 0.00 -2.33 -0.86
C ILE A 289 -1.51 -2.31 -1.08
N PRO A 290 -2.31 -2.55 -0.02
CA PRO A 290 -3.75 -2.70 -0.15
C PRO A 290 -4.43 -1.35 -0.40
N TYR A 291 -5.52 -1.37 -1.16
CA TYR A 291 -6.36 -0.18 -1.37
C TYR A 291 -7.68 -0.28 -0.59
N GLU A 292 -7.95 -1.42 0.04
CA GLU A 292 -9.06 -1.56 0.97
C GLU A 292 -8.73 -0.90 2.32
N PRO A 293 -9.67 -0.18 2.98
CA PRO A 293 -9.42 0.47 4.27
C PRO A 293 -8.98 -0.49 5.38
N PHE A 294 -9.47 -1.73 5.37
CA PHE A 294 -9.10 -2.82 6.30
C PHE A 294 -7.85 -3.60 5.85
N GLY A 295 -7.27 -3.22 4.71
CA GLY A 295 -6.35 -4.06 3.97
C GLY A 295 -5.00 -4.21 4.64
N TYR A 296 -4.45 -3.17 5.29
CA TYR A 296 -3.14 -3.26 5.95
C TYR A 296 -3.11 -4.39 6.98
N VAL A 297 -4.05 -4.38 7.91
CA VAL A 297 -4.13 -5.40 8.96
C VAL A 297 -4.37 -6.78 8.37
N THR A 298 -5.35 -6.89 7.47
CA THR A 298 -5.81 -8.21 7.01
C THR A 298 -4.87 -8.90 6.03
N HIS A 299 -4.05 -8.15 5.27
CA HIS A 299 -3.10 -8.71 4.32
C HIS A 299 -1.70 -8.93 4.92
N HIS A 300 -1.32 -8.16 5.95
CA HIS A 300 0.00 -8.26 6.58
C HIS A 300 0.02 -9.02 7.91
N TYR A 301 -1.12 -9.12 8.61
CA TYR A 301 -1.26 -9.91 9.83
C TYR A 301 -2.35 -10.96 9.68
N GLY A 302 -2.25 -12.02 10.49
CA GLY A 302 -3.26 -13.08 10.51
C GLY A 302 -3.19 -14.00 9.29
N ASN A 303 -4.34 -14.51 8.84
CA ASN A 303 -4.43 -15.31 7.63
C ASN A 303 -5.81 -15.25 6.98
N TRP A 304 -5.85 -15.22 5.65
CA TRP A 304 -7.07 -15.42 4.88
C TRP A 304 -7.45 -16.91 4.82
N VAL A 305 -8.74 -17.19 4.99
CA VAL A 305 -9.32 -18.53 5.03
C VAL A 305 -10.51 -18.56 4.10
N HIS A 306 -10.54 -19.55 3.20
CA HIS A 306 -11.64 -19.70 2.27
C HIS A 306 -12.61 -20.80 2.72
N VAL A 307 -13.86 -20.44 2.99
CA VAL A 307 -14.91 -21.36 3.47
C VAL A 307 -16.19 -21.19 2.64
N GLY A 308 -16.70 -22.29 2.09
CA GLY A 308 -17.85 -22.24 1.18
C GLY A 308 -17.54 -21.39 -0.06
N PRO A 309 -18.31 -20.32 -0.37
CA PRO A 309 -18.02 -19.40 -1.47
C PRO A 309 -17.32 -18.09 -1.02
N ARG A 310 -16.86 -17.99 0.23
CA ARG A 310 -16.44 -16.72 0.84
C ARG A 310 -15.03 -16.80 1.42
N TRP A 311 -14.37 -15.66 1.38
CA TRP A 311 -13.14 -15.40 2.12
C TRP A 311 -13.45 -14.79 3.49
N TYR A 312 -12.77 -15.32 4.49
CA TYR A 312 -12.79 -14.89 5.88
C TYR A 312 -11.36 -14.60 6.31
N TRP A 313 -11.17 -13.65 7.22
CA TRP A 313 -9.89 -13.37 7.83
C TRP A 313 -9.86 -13.88 9.27
N ALA A 314 -8.81 -14.61 9.62
CA ALA A 314 -8.53 -15.07 10.97
C ALA A 314 -7.39 -14.22 11.56
N PRO A 315 -7.59 -13.56 12.71
CA PRO A 315 -6.56 -12.74 13.35
C PRO A 315 -5.38 -13.60 13.84
N PRO A 316 -4.20 -13.00 14.02
CA PRO A 316 -3.10 -13.67 14.71
C PRO A 316 -3.44 -13.90 16.19
N VAL A 317 -2.88 -14.96 16.76
CA VAL A 317 -3.07 -15.35 18.16
C VAL A 317 -1.81 -14.94 18.94
N VAL A 318 -1.94 -13.97 19.87
CA VAL A 318 -0.77 -13.41 20.61
C VAL A 318 -0.40 -14.23 21.83
N ARG A 319 -1.35 -14.95 22.44
CA ARG A 319 -1.20 -16.00 23.46
C ARG A 319 -2.60 -16.52 23.74
N ALA A 320 -2.77 -17.84 23.87
CA ALA A 320 -4.07 -18.44 24.12
C ALA A 320 -4.64 -17.94 25.45
N ARG A 321 -5.66 -17.07 25.43
CA ARG A 321 -6.64 -17.10 26.52
C ARG A 321 -7.36 -18.43 26.36
N VAL A 322 -6.91 -19.42 27.13
CA VAL A 322 -7.50 -20.75 27.22
C VAL A 322 -8.99 -20.60 27.46
N HIS A 323 -9.80 -20.79 26.42
CA HIS A 323 -11.21 -21.13 26.55
C HIS A 323 -11.45 -22.32 25.60
N VAL A 324 -11.18 -23.50 26.18
CA VAL A 324 -11.86 -24.81 26.04
C VAL A 324 -12.35 -25.28 24.66
N ALA A 325 -11.95 -26.53 24.34
CA ALA A 325 -12.55 -27.50 23.40
C ALA A 325 -12.19 -27.50 21.89
N ALA A 326 -11.33 -26.62 21.37
CA ALA A 326 -10.91 -26.70 19.96
C ALA A 326 -9.38 -26.59 19.79
N PRO A 327 -8.73 -27.36 18.88
CA PRO A 327 -7.34 -27.13 18.52
C PRO A 327 -7.15 -25.67 18.12
N LEU A 328 -6.14 -24.97 18.64
CA LEU A 328 -5.89 -23.57 18.29
C LEU A 328 -5.45 -23.49 16.81
N LEU A 329 -5.97 -22.53 16.04
CA LEU A 329 -5.28 -22.13 14.80
C LEU A 329 -3.99 -21.43 15.24
N HIS A 330 -2.85 -22.09 15.09
CA HIS A 330 -1.55 -21.53 15.49
C HIS A 330 -1.08 -20.46 14.48
N ILE A 331 -1.85 -19.38 14.33
CA ILE A 331 -1.47 -18.21 13.53
C ILE A 331 -0.61 -17.33 14.42
N GLY A 332 0.71 -17.33 14.17
CA GLY A 332 1.64 -16.50 14.93
C GLY A 332 1.41 -15.01 14.70
N PHE A 333 1.74 -14.18 15.69
CA PHE A 333 1.80 -12.74 15.52
C PHE A 333 3.07 -12.36 14.76
N GLY A 334 2.91 -11.85 13.55
CA GLY A 334 4.01 -11.41 12.68
C GLY A 334 3.46 -10.64 11.49
N TRP A 335 4.22 -9.65 11.04
CA TRP A 335 3.91 -8.88 9.83
C TRP A 335 4.55 -9.56 8.62
N TYR A 336 3.83 -9.70 7.51
CA TYR A 336 4.35 -10.29 6.27
C TYR A 336 4.15 -9.34 5.09
N PRO A 337 5.09 -9.26 4.13
CA PRO A 337 4.92 -8.48 2.89
C PRO A 337 3.62 -8.80 2.15
N GLY A 338 3.23 -10.08 2.12
CA GLY A 338 1.95 -10.56 1.64
C GLY A 338 2.00 -12.07 1.55
N ARG A 339 1.27 -12.79 2.43
CA ARG A 339 1.35 -14.25 2.54
C ARG A 339 0.76 -14.95 1.31
N VAL A 340 1.56 -15.05 0.26
CA VAL A 340 1.20 -15.69 -1.01
C VAL A 340 2.31 -16.63 -1.49
N GLY A 341 1.93 -17.66 -2.24
CA GLY A 341 2.84 -18.51 -3.00
C GLY A 341 2.89 -18.08 -4.46
N TRP A 342 4.08 -17.97 -5.04
CA TRP A 342 4.26 -17.52 -6.42
C TRP A 342 4.17 -18.67 -7.41
N ILE A 343 3.48 -18.44 -8.52
CA ILE A 343 3.42 -19.35 -9.66
C ILE A 343 3.67 -18.60 -10.97
N TYR A 344 4.27 -19.26 -11.96
CA TYR A 344 4.56 -18.61 -13.25
C TYR A 344 4.57 -19.58 -14.43
N SER A 345 4.32 -19.03 -15.63
CA SER A 345 4.35 -19.77 -16.90
C SER A 345 4.52 -18.79 -18.07
N GLY A 346 5.64 -18.86 -18.78
CA GLY A 346 5.91 -17.99 -19.94
C GLY A 346 5.86 -16.49 -19.57
N THR A 347 4.90 -15.74 -20.11
CA THR A 347 4.68 -14.32 -19.78
C THR A 347 3.70 -14.09 -18.62
N ARG A 348 3.19 -15.16 -18.01
CA ARG A 348 2.18 -15.09 -16.96
C ARG A 348 2.81 -15.26 -15.60
N ILE A 349 2.37 -14.44 -14.67
CA ILE A 349 2.68 -14.53 -13.25
C ILE A 349 1.38 -14.66 -12.47
N GLY A 350 1.41 -15.42 -11.40
CA GLY A 350 0.31 -15.50 -10.48
C GLY A 350 0.75 -15.74 -9.04
N TRP A 351 -0.21 -15.56 -8.15
CA TRP A 351 -0.04 -15.77 -6.73
C TRP A 351 -1.24 -16.49 -6.14
N VAL A 352 -0.97 -17.29 -5.12
CA VAL A 352 -1.97 -18.06 -4.38
C VAL A 352 -1.93 -17.56 -2.93
N PRO A 353 -3.03 -17.01 -2.38
CA PRO A 353 -3.08 -16.73 -0.94
C PRO A 353 -2.71 -17.98 -0.16
N LEU A 354 -1.84 -17.87 0.84
CA LEU A 354 -1.39 -19.03 1.60
C LEU A 354 -2.40 -19.40 2.68
N ALA A 355 -2.57 -20.70 2.92
CA ALA A 355 -3.23 -21.20 4.11
C ALA A 355 -2.34 -21.01 5.35
N TYR A 356 -2.97 -21.01 6.53
CA TYR A 356 -2.30 -20.64 7.78
C TYR A 356 -1.07 -21.50 8.11
N ASN A 357 -1.06 -22.75 7.66
CA ASN A 357 -0.01 -23.75 7.85
C ASN A 357 0.92 -23.88 6.63
N GLU A 358 0.83 -23.03 5.62
CA GLU A 358 1.76 -23.06 4.50
C GLU A 358 2.99 -22.21 4.80
N ILE A 359 4.12 -22.60 4.20
CA ILE A 359 5.40 -21.89 4.34
C ILE A 359 5.36 -20.62 3.50
N TYR A 360 5.73 -19.51 4.13
CA TYR A 360 6.03 -18.27 3.43
C TYR A 360 7.52 -18.21 3.12
N TYR A 361 7.88 -17.75 1.93
CA TYR A 361 9.26 -17.58 1.50
C TYR A 361 9.51 -16.09 1.27
N GLY A 362 10.63 -15.58 1.78
CA GLY A 362 11.04 -14.19 1.61
C GLY A 362 12.49 -13.99 2.03
N HIS A 363 13.05 -12.80 1.83
CA HIS A 363 14.46 -12.52 2.09
C HIS A 363 14.76 -12.17 3.56
N ARG A 364 13.73 -12.10 4.42
CA ARG A 364 13.85 -11.72 5.83
C ARG A 364 12.97 -12.57 6.75
N PRO A 365 13.28 -12.65 8.05
CA PRO A 365 12.48 -13.38 9.04
C PRO A 365 11.21 -12.59 9.42
N TRP A 366 10.27 -12.49 8.50
CA TRP A 366 9.02 -11.72 8.68
C TRP A 366 8.12 -12.24 9.80
N GLY A 367 8.17 -13.54 10.08
CA GLY A 367 7.42 -14.15 11.15
C GLY A 367 7.43 -15.67 11.09
N ARG A 368 6.59 -16.28 11.92
CA ARG A 368 6.47 -17.74 12.03
C ARG A 368 6.18 -18.40 10.67
N ARG A 369 6.81 -19.55 10.40
CA ARG A 369 6.71 -20.27 9.11
C ARG A 369 7.27 -19.49 7.91
N THR A 370 8.23 -18.60 8.15
CA THR A 370 9.03 -18.00 7.09
C THR A 370 10.30 -18.83 6.87
N VAL A 371 10.60 -19.15 5.62
CA VAL A 371 11.91 -19.64 5.20
C VAL A 371 12.63 -18.47 4.54
N VAL A 372 13.77 -18.08 5.12
CA VAL A 372 14.61 -16.99 4.61
C VAL A 372 15.34 -17.47 3.35
N ILE A 373 15.13 -16.74 2.25
CA ILE A 373 15.71 -17.00 0.94
C ILE A 373 17.00 -16.19 0.79
N ASN A 374 18.04 -16.86 0.30
CA ASN A 374 19.31 -16.26 -0.08
C ASN A 374 19.85 -16.89 -1.37
N GLU A 375 20.98 -16.39 -1.86
CA GLU A 375 21.58 -16.84 -3.12
C GLU A 375 21.92 -18.36 -3.12
N TYR A 376 22.18 -18.94 -1.94
CA TYR A 376 22.56 -20.34 -1.81
C TYR A 376 21.36 -21.31 -1.88
N ASN A 377 20.23 -20.95 -1.27
CA ASN A 377 19.08 -21.85 -1.15
C ASN A 377 17.99 -21.62 -2.20
N ILE A 378 17.95 -20.47 -2.86
CA ILE A 378 16.87 -20.09 -3.79
C ILE A 378 16.66 -21.10 -4.92
N ASN A 379 17.75 -21.70 -5.41
CA ASN A 379 17.72 -22.69 -6.50
C ASN A 379 17.46 -24.13 -6.03
N ARG A 380 17.54 -24.39 -4.71
CA ARG A 380 17.32 -25.72 -4.10
C ARG A 380 15.87 -25.95 -3.67
N ILE A 381 15.05 -24.90 -3.69
CA ILE A 381 13.66 -24.95 -3.23
C ILE A 381 12.75 -25.28 -4.41
N HIS A 382 12.14 -26.45 -4.36
CA HIS A 382 11.15 -26.90 -5.34
C HIS A 382 9.74 -26.76 -4.78
N ILE A 383 8.94 -25.93 -5.44
CA ILE A 383 7.55 -25.65 -5.06
C ILE A 383 6.62 -26.18 -6.13
N TYR A 384 5.68 -27.02 -5.71
CA TYR A 384 4.66 -27.59 -6.57
C TYR A 384 3.33 -26.86 -6.35
N PRO A 385 2.78 -26.15 -7.35
CA PRO A 385 1.55 -25.35 -7.19
C PRO A 385 0.37 -26.14 -6.62
N ASN A 386 0.26 -27.43 -6.93
CA ASN A 386 -0.82 -28.30 -6.47
C ASN A 386 -0.76 -28.63 -4.97
N LYS A 387 0.32 -28.28 -4.27
CA LYS A 387 0.46 -28.44 -2.82
C LYS A 387 -0.16 -27.29 -2.03
N TYR A 388 -0.42 -26.15 -2.66
CA TYR A 388 -1.14 -25.05 -2.01
C TYR A 388 -2.63 -25.40 -1.87
N ARG A 389 -3.21 -25.23 -0.69
CA ARG A 389 -4.62 -25.44 -0.37
C ARG A 389 -5.54 -24.65 -1.29
N TYR A 390 -5.14 -23.44 -1.66
CA TYR A 390 -5.93 -22.52 -2.47
C TYR A 390 -5.43 -22.41 -3.92
N TYR A 391 -4.68 -23.40 -4.45
CA TYR A 391 -4.12 -23.33 -5.80
C TYR A 391 -5.15 -23.06 -6.90
N ASN A 392 -6.38 -23.55 -6.75
CA ASN A 392 -7.48 -23.34 -7.69
C ASN A 392 -8.08 -21.92 -7.63
N ARG A 393 -7.60 -21.07 -6.72
CA ARG A 393 -7.95 -19.66 -6.59
C ARG A 393 -6.78 -18.74 -6.94
N ALA A 394 -5.75 -19.25 -7.62
CA ALA A 394 -4.64 -18.44 -8.06
C ALA A 394 -5.12 -17.20 -8.85
N ILE A 395 -4.56 -16.04 -8.49
CA ILE A 395 -4.73 -14.81 -9.26
C ILE A 395 -3.61 -14.81 -10.28
N ILE A 396 -3.95 -14.85 -11.57
CA ILE A 396 -2.98 -14.96 -12.66
C ILE A 396 -3.20 -13.78 -13.61
N VAL A 397 -2.12 -13.09 -13.95
CA VAL A 397 -2.09 -11.91 -14.82
C VAL A 397 -0.96 -12.00 -15.84
N ASP A 398 -1.03 -11.20 -16.90
CA ASP A 398 0.15 -10.95 -17.71
C ASP A 398 1.19 -10.15 -16.89
N ARG A 399 2.47 -10.54 -16.98
CA ARG A 399 3.56 -9.91 -16.24
C ARG A 399 3.67 -8.41 -16.46
N HIS A 400 3.26 -7.89 -17.62
CA HIS A 400 3.26 -6.45 -17.89
C HIS A 400 2.37 -5.67 -16.92
N ASN A 401 1.31 -6.29 -16.41
CA ASN A 401 0.40 -5.66 -15.47
C ASN A 401 0.89 -5.75 -14.02
N PHE A 402 1.85 -6.62 -13.70
CA PHE A 402 2.17 -7.01 -12.33
C PHE A 402 2.51 -5.83 -11.40
N TYR A 403 3.35 -4.90 -11.85
CA TYR A 403 3.71 -3.69 -11.07
C TYR A 403 2.99 -2.42 -11.52
N ARG A 404 2.10 -2.50 -12.53
CA ARG A 404 1.56 -1.32 -13.23
C ARG A 404 0.11 -1.02 -12.91
N VAL A 405 -0.65 -2.00 -12.47
CA VAL A 405 -2.08 -1.84 -12.12
C VAL A 405 -2.28 -1.75 -10.61
N ASN A 406 -3.47 -1.30 -10.22
CA ASN A 406 -3.93 -1.24 -8.82
C ASN A 406 -5.25 -2.00 -8.58
N ASP A 407 -5.73 -2.73 -9.59
CA ASP A 407 -6.93 -3.57 -9.50
C ASP A 407 -6.75 -4.78 -10.43
N TYR A 408 -6.27 -5.88 -9.88
CA TYR A 408 -5.96 -7.09 -10.65
C TYR A 408 -7.21 -7.81 -11.14
N ARG A 409 -8.39 -7.54 -10.58
CA ARG A 409 -9.66 -8.14 -11.05
C ARG A 409 -9.98 -7.79 -12.50
N ARG A 410 -9.46 -6.64 -12.96
CA ARG A 410 -9.66 -6.13 -14.33
C ARG A 410 -8.73 -6.76 -15.37
N VAL A 411 -7.57 -7.24 -14.93
CA VAL A 411 -6.52 -7.80 -15.81
C VAL A 411 -6.27 -9.28 -15.57
N ARG A 412 -6.95 -9.89 -14.58
CA ARG A 412 -6.88 -11.32 -14.28
C ARG A 412 -7.33 -12.13 -15.48
N ILE A 413 -6.52 -13.11 -15.84
CA ILE A 413 -6.87 -14.11 -16.84
C ILE A 413 -7.90 -15.05 -16.21
N ARG A 414 -9.12 -15.04 -16.75
CA ARG A 414 -10.25 -15.84 -16.26
C ARG A 414 -10.25 -17.24 -16.86
N ASN A 415 -11.04 -18.13 -16.27
CA ASN A 415 -11.32 -19.49 -16.76
C ASN A 415 -10.07 -20.39 -16.87
N ILE A 416 -9.05 -20.16 -16.04
CA ILE A 416 -7.92 -21.07 -15.91
C ILE A 416 -8.35 -22.26 -15.04
N ASN A 417 -8.47 -23.44 -15.65
CA ASN A 417 -8.85 -24.65 -14.94
C ASN A 417 -7.70 -25.22 -14.09
N LYS A 418 -8.04 -26.07 -13.11
CA LYS A 418 -7.09 -26.69 -12.18
C LYS A 418 -5.97 -27.43 -12.91
N THR A 419 -6.31 -28.22 -13.94
CA THR A 419 -5.36 -28.99 -14.74
C THR A 419 -4.32 -28.11 -15.42
N THR A 420 -4.72 -26.92 -15.89
CA THR A 420 -3.82 -25.94 -16.50
C THR A 420 -2.81 -25.41 -15.49
N ILE A 421 -3.24 -25.10 -14.26
CA ILE A 421 -2.32 -24.66 -13.20
C ILE A 421 -1.30 -25.76 -12.89
N ILE A 422 -1.77 -27.00 -12.71
CA ILE A 422 -0.94 -28.14 -12.33
C ILE A 422 0.09 -28.49 -13.40
N ARG A 423 -0.31 -28.50 -14.68
CA ARG A 423 0.56 -28.95 -15.78
C ARG A 423 1.49 -27.86 -16.31
N ASN A 424 1.04 -26.60 -16.31
CA ASN A 424 1.71 -25.54 -17.08
C ASN A 424 2.40 -24.48 -16.22
N TYR A 425 2.11 -24.41 -14.92
CA TYR A 425 2.74 -23.43 -14.01
C TYR A 425 3.77 -24.08 -13.10
N ARG A 426 4.82 -23.33 -12.81
CA ARG A 426 5.87 -23.70 -11.85
C ARG A 426 5.73 -22.83 -10.60
N GLY A 427 6.01 -23.39 -9.43
CA GLY A 427 6.12 -22.61 -8.20
C GLY A 427 7.47 -21.89 -8.11
N ALA A 428 7.48 -20.75 -7.44
CA ALA A 428 8.70 -20.02 -7.11
C ALA A 428 8.67 -19.52 -5.66
N PRO A 429 9.78 -19.57 -4.91
CA PRO A 429 9.81 -19.04 -3.55
C PRO A 429 9.61 -17.52 -3.53
N VAL A 430 10.25 -16.81 -4.46
CA VAL A 430 10.15 -15.36 -4.62
C VAL A 430 10.12 -14.99 -6.10
N VAL A 431 9.65 -13.80 -6.44
CA VAL A 431 9.75 -13.26 -7.81
C VAL A 431 11.17 -12.77 -8.03
N ASN A 432 11.85 -13.33 -9.03
CA ASN A 432 13.23 -13.00 -9.39
C ASN A 432 13.44 -13.14 -10.91
N ARG A 433 14.70 -13.13 -11.37
CA ARG A 433 15.06 -13.30 -12.80
C ARG A 433 14.53 -14.60 -13.43
N THR A 434 14.32 -15.66 -12.66
CA THR A 434 13.80 -16.94 -13.14
C THR A 434 12.31 -16.85 -13.44
N VAL A 435 11.56 -16.11 -12.61
CA VAL A 435 10.13 -15.82 -12.84
C VAL A 435 9.94 -14.77 -13.92
N PHE A 436 10.79 -13.74 -13.91
CA PHE A 436 10.70 -12.58 -14.77
C PHE A 436 12.12 -12.14 -15.20
N ARG A 437 12.53 -12.47 -16.44
CA ARG A 437 13.91 -12.24 -16.92
C ARG A 437 14.39 -10.80 -16.75
N ASP A 438 13.51 -9.83 -16.98
CA ASP A 438 13.82 -8.39 -16.87
C ASP A 438 13.57 -7.83 -15.46
N TYR A 439 13.46 -8.69 -14.43
CA TYR A 439 13.14 -8.30 -13.06
C TYR A 439 14.01 -7.17 -12.52
N ASP A 440 15.32 -7.22 -12.76
CA ASP A 440 16.24 -6.19 -12.27
C ASP A 440 16.32 -4.93 -13.12
N ARG A 441 15.70 -4.94 -14.31
CA ARG A 441 15.56 -3.74 -15.15
C ARG A 441 14.21 -3.04 -14.92
N ALA A 442 13.27 -3.69 -14.25
CA ALA A 442 11.91 -3.19 -14.05
C ALA A 442 11.85 -2.21 -12.86
N LYS A 443 12.28 -0.97 -13.09
CA LYS A 443 12.25 0.11 -12.08
C LYS A 443 10.86 0.38 -11.51
N GLU A 444 9.80 0.06 -12.25
CA GLU A 444 8.42 0.17 -11.76
C GLU A 444 8.13 -0.71 -10.55
N ARG A 445 8.95 -1.74 -10.29
CA ARG A 445 8.77 -2.66 -9.15
C ARG A 445 8.84 -1.95 -7.80
N TYR A 446 9.53 -0.81 -7.71
CA TYR A 446 9.65 -0.04 -6.48
C TYR A 446 8.53 1.01 -6.30
N ARG A 447 7.58 1.11 -7.23
CA ARG A 447 6.55 2.15 -7.20
C ARG A 447 5.33 1.72 -6.39
N PHE A 448 5.01 2.48 -5.36
CA PHE A 448 3.82 2.31 -4.54
C PHE A 448 2.55 2.90 -5.18
N ASN A 449 2.70 3.71 -6.23
CA ASN A 449 1.59 4.25 -7.01
C ASN A 449 2.05 4.56 -8.45
N ASN A 450 1.13 4.99 -9.31
CA ASN A 450 1.43 5.38 -10.69
C ASN A 450 1.73 6.89 -10.84
N VAL A 451 1.97 7.61 -9.74
CA VAL A 451 2.23 9.06 -9.79
C VAL A 451 3.61 9.31 -10.37
N VAL A 452 3.68 10.24 -11.32
CA VAL A 452 4.97 10.71 -11.87
C VAL A 452 5.56 11.74 -10.91
N VAL A 453 6.76 11.46 -10.42
CA VAL A 453 7.49 12.34 -9.49
C VAL A 453 8.33 13.33 -10.29
N ASN A 454 7.83 14.56 -10.43
CA ASN A 454 8.48 15.64 -11.20
C ASN A 454 9.39 16.54 -10.36
N ARG A 455 9.31 16.42 -9.04
CA ARG A 455 10.17 17.12 -8.09
C ARG A 455 10.70 16.13 -7.07
N LYS A 456 11.98 16.21 -6.75
CA LYS A 456 12.68 15.28 -5.85
C LYS A 456 13.61 16.05 -4.92
N PRO A 457 13.98 15.47 -3.77
CA PRO A 457 15.01 16.03 -2.91
C PRO A 457 16.32 16.18 -3.69
N HIS A 458 16.98 17.32 -3.50
CA HIS A 458 18.29 17.63 -4.05
C HIS A 458 19.38 16.70 -3.48
N LEU A 459 20.46 16.46 -4.22
CA LEU A 459 21.54 15.54 -3.82
C LEU A 459 22.15 15.86 -2.44
N SER A 460 22.14 17.12 -2.01
CA SER A 460 22.59 17.53 -0.67
C SER A 460 21.88 16.82 0.48
N THR A 461 20.67 16.27 0.28
CA THR A 461 19.96 15.50 1.32
C THR A 461 20.58 14.13 1.57
N PHE A 462 21.40 13.62 0.65
CA PHE A 462 21.90 12.25 0.65
C PHE A 462 23.09 12.03 1.57
N GLU A 463 23.92 13.05 1.79
CA GLU A 463 25.12 12.93 2.62
C GLU A 463 24.79 12.45 4.04
N ARG A 464 23.75 13.02 4.64
CA ARG A 464 23.29 12.60 5.97
C ARG A 464 22.72 11.18 5.96
N ILE A 465 21.95 10.83 4.92
CA ILE A 465 21.37 9.49 4.77
C ILE A 465 22.47 8.43 4.78
N GLN A 466 23.52 8.63 3.96
CA GLN A 466 24.64 7.71 3.85
C GLN A 466 25.44 7.65 5.15
N ARG A 467 25.70 8.80 5.78
CA ARG A 467 26.42 8.86 7.06
C ARG A 467 25.69 8.08 8.15
N ASN A 468 24.37 8.25 8.27
CA ASN A 468 23.56 7.54 9.24
C ASN A 468 23.56 6.03 9.00
N GLN A 469 23.46 5.60 7.73
CA GLN A 469 23.53 4.17 7.37
C GLN A 469 24.86 3.55 7.81
N LEU A 470 25.98 4.22 7.51
CA LEU A 470 27.32 3.74 7.90
C LEU A 470 27.49 3.67 9.42
N VAL A 471 26.93 4.64 10.17
CA VAL A 471 26.98 4.64 11.64
C VAL A 471 26.13 3.50 12.21
N ALA A 472 24.92 3.30 11.70
CA ALA A 472 24.03 2.22 12.12
C ALA A 472 24.64 0.83 11.86
N GLU A 473 25.24 0.62 10.69
CA GLU A 473 25.88 -0.65 10.33
C GLU A 473 27.05 -1.00 11.26
N LYS A 474 27.82 0.01 11.70
CA LYS A 474 28.94 -0.18 12.63
C LYS A 474 28.50 -0.39 14.08
N ARG A 475 27.44 0.30 14.51
CA ARG A 475 26.96 0.28 15.91
C ARG A 475 26.23 -1.02 16.26
N GLY A 476 25.63 -1.69 15.27
CA GLY A 476 24.86 -2.91 15.49
C GLY A 476 23.56 -2.66 16.28
N ARG A 477 22.97 -3.73 16.83
CA ARG A 477 21.70 -3.67 17.57
C ARG A 477 21.92 -3.14 18.99
N ILE A 478 21.22 -2.06 19.35
CA ILE A 478 21.27 -1.44 20.69
C ILE A 478 19.95 -1.67 21.42
N ARG A 479 20.01 -1.76 22.76
CA ARG A 479 18.82 -1.86 23.63
C ARG A 479 18.43 -0.50 24.20
N GLY A 480 17.13 -0.28 24.39
CA GLY A 480 16.62 0.98 24.94
C GLY A 480 17.12 1.25 26.36
N ALA A 481 17.26 0.19 27.17
CA ALA A 481 17.82 0.30 28.53
C ALA A 481 19.28 0.78 28.56
N GLU A 482 20.07 0.45 27.53
CA GLU A 482 21.46 0.91 27.41
C GLU A 482 21.51 2.39 27.07
N VAL A 483 20.69 2.82 26.09
CA VAL A 483 20.53 4.24 25.75
C VAL A 483 20.11 5.02 27.00
N ARG A 484 19.08 4.59 27.73
CA ARG A 484 18.65 5.27 28.98
C ARG A 484 19.79 5.45 29.98
N ARG A 485 20.59 4.41 30.20
CA ARG A 485 21.72 4.45 31.15
C ARG A 485 22.79 5.43 30.69
N GLU A 486 23.12 5.42 29.40
CA GLU A 486 24.07 6.36 28.81
C GLU A 486 23.63 7.82 29.08
N ILE A 487 22.35 8.11 28.86
CA ILE A 487 21.79 9.45 29.02
C ILE A 487 21.77 9.90 30.48
N GLN A 488 21.46 9.01 31.42
CA GLN A 488 21.48 9.31 32.84
C GLN A 488 22.87 9.68 33.36
N ASN A 489 23.91 9.09 32.77
CA ASN A 489 25.31 9.31 33.16
C ASN A 489 25.93 10.59 32.56
N LYS A 490 25.25 11.25 31.60
CA LYS A 490 25.75 12.50 31.02
C LYS A 490 25.61 13.66 32.00
N ARG A 491 26.63 14.53 32.01
CA ARG A 491 26.64 15.77 32.80
C ARG A 491 25.43 16.64 32.44
N ARG A 492 24.75 17.20 33.44
CA ARG A 492 23.66 18.16 33.21
C ARG A 492 24.24 19.48 32.70
N GLY A 493 23.76 19.94 31.55
CA GLY A 493 24.08 21.25 30.99
C GLY A 493 23.17 22.34 31.58
N THR A 494 23.62 23.59 31.50
CA THR A 494 22.84 24.77 31.87
C THR A 494 22.61 25.61 30.64
N VAL A 495 21.36 26.04 30.44
CA VAL A 495 20.99 26.91 29.33
C VAL A 495 21.61 28.29 29.55
N VAL A 496 22.21 28.87 28.50
CA VAL A 496 22.81 30.21 28.59
C VAL A 496 21.72 31.25 28.41
N GLU A 497 21.42 31.99 29.47
CA GLU A 497 20.50 33.13 29.42
C GLU A 497 21.11 34.25 28.56
N GLY A 498 20.34 34.75 27.57
CA GLY A 498 20.77 35.84 26.67
C GLY A 498 21.58 35.42 25.44
N ALA A 499 21.92 34.13 25.28
CA ALA A 499 22.49 33.61 24.04
C ALA A 499 21.52 33.78 22.86
N ARG A 500 22.04 34.18 21.69
CA ARG A 500 21.21 34.45 20.49
C ARG A 500 21.31 33.31 19.50
N VAL A 501 20.55 32.25 19.74
CA VAL A 501 20.34 31.19 18.74
C VAL A 501 19.23 31.63 17.79
N ALA A 502 19.46 31.54 16.48
CA ALA A 502 18.46 31.93 15.48
C ALA A 502 17.30 30.91 15.43
N SER A 503 16.08 31.38 15.16
CA SER A 503 14.94 30.47 14.96
C SER A 503 15.18 29.51 13.77
N PRO A 504 14.77 28.24 13.87
CA PRO A 504 14.97 27.25 12.82
C PRO A 504 14.35 27.67 11.47
N LYS A 505 15.19 27.73 10.45
CA LYS A 505 14.81 27.93 9.05
C LYS A 505 15.33 26.79 8.20
N VAL A 506 14.56 26.36 7.22
CA VAL A 506 14.93 25.27 6.31
C VAL A 506 14.91 25.73 4.86
N LYS A 507 15.95 25.38 4.11
CA LYS A 507 15.95 25.41 2.64
C LYS A 507 15.05 24.30 2.10
N ARG A 508 14.12 24.67 1.22
CA ARG A 508 13.25 23.71 0.52
C ARG A 508 14.03 22.94 -0.52
N ARG A 509 14.59 21.79 -0.12
CA ARG A 509 15.45 20.95 -0.97
C ARG A 509 14.69 20.15 -2.04
N ILE A 510 13.36 20.27 -2.12
CA ILE A 510 12.59 19.66 -3.20
C ILE A 510 12.67 20.49 -4.49
N VAL A 511 13.36 19.95 -5.50
CA VAL A 511 13.69 20.63 -6.77
C VAL A 511 13.17 19.85 -7.98
N PRO A 512 12.96 20.49 -9.15
CA PRO A 512 12.67 19.77 -10.39
C PRO A 512 13.73 18.70 -10.70
N VAL A 513 13.34 17.56 -11.29
CA VAL A 513 14.26 16.41 -11.54
C VAL A 513 15.58 16.83 -12.23
N ARG A 514 15.53 17.79 -13.15
CA ARG A 514 16.72 18.31 -13.87
C ARG A 514 17.76 19.02 -13.00
N GLN A 515 17.38 19.45 -11.79
CA GLN A 515 18.23 20.18 -10.84
C GLN A 515 18.73 19.31 -9.69
N VAL A 516 18.28 18.05 -9.57
CA VAL A 516 18.60 17.19 -8.41
C VAL A 516 20.10 16.99 -8.22
N ASN A 517 20.84 16.86 -9.32
CA ASN A 517 22.29 16.60 -9.34
C ASN A 517 23.14 17.84 -9.66
N GLN A 518 22.55 19.03 -9.69
CA GLN A 518 23.32 20.25 -9.88
C GLN A 518 24.06 20.61 -8.57
N PRO A 519 25.21 21.30 -8.62
CA PRO A 519 25.85 21.82 -7.41
C PRO A 519 24.91 22.75 -6.63
N GLU A 520 24.98 22.74 -5.30
CA GLU A 520 24.11 23.55 -4.44
C GLU A 520 24.20 25.05 -4.79
N SER A 521 25.40 25.53 -5.16
CA SER A 521 25.65 26.91 -5.58
C SER A 521 24.89 27.34 -6.84
N GLN A 522 24.46 26.39 -7.68
CA GLN A 522 23.71 26.64 -8.92
C GLN A 522 22.18 26.58 -8.73
N VAL A 523 21.72 26.15 -7.55
CA VAL A 523 20.30 25.95 -7.26
C VAL A 523 19.81 26.97 -6.24
N LYS A 524 18.80 27.76 -6.62
CA LYS A 524 18.17 28.73 -5.72
C LYS A 524 17.11 28.07 -4.85
N PHE A 525 17.46 27.77 -3.60
CA PHE A 525 16.50 27.26 -2.62
C PHE A 525 15.65 28.40 -2.04
N LYS A 526 14.36 28.12 -1.82
CA LYS A 526 13.50 28.98 -1.01
C LYS A 526 13.70 28.61 0.45
N GLU A 527 13.82 29.60 1.32
CA GLU A 527 13.84 29.36 2.76
C GLU A 527 12.43 29.42 3.35
N ARG A 528 12.20 28.57 4.35
CA ARG A 528 10.98 28.54 5.15
C ARG A 528 11.36 28.67 6.61
N ASP A 529 10.81 29.69 7.26
CA ASP A 529 10.86 29.83 8.72
C ASP A 529 9.86 28.87 9.35
N LEU A 530 10.35 27.94 10.18
CA LEU A 530 9.53 26.89 10.75
C LEU A 530 8.59 27.41 11.86
N ARG A 531 8.87 28.60 12.40
CA ARG A 531 8.12 29.25 13.49
C ARG A 531 7.15 30.32 13.00
N LYS A 532 7.55 31.24 12.10
CA LYS A 532 6.75 32.44 11.74
C LYS A 532 5.41 32.14 11.08
N ILE A 533 5.29 31.05 10.32
CA ILE A 533 4.02 30.67 9.67
C ILE A 533 2.93 30.37 10.70
N GLN A 534 3.28 29.85 11.88
CA GLN A 534 2.31 29.61 12.96
C GLN A 534 1.69 30.91 13.49
N GLN A 535 2.44 32.02 13.48
CA GLN A 535 1.98 33.33 13.97
C GLN A 535 1.23 34.15 12.89
N GLN A 536 1.68 34.11 11.64
CA GLN A 536 1.06 34.87 10.54
C GLN A 536 -0.34 34.33 10.16
N ASN A 537 -0.52 33.01 10.19
CA ASN A 537 -1.81 32.40 9.85
C ASN A 537 -2.87 32.51 10.97
N ARG A 538 -2.46 32.89 12.19
CA ARG A 538 -3.40 33.32 13.23
C ARG A 538 -4.12 34.61 12.83
N ARG A 539 -3.39 35.59 12.26
CA ARG A 539 -3.99 36.89 11.86
C ARG A 539 -5.00 36.73 10.72
N THR A 540 -4.74 35.85 9.76
CA THR A 540 -5.70 35.52 8.69
C THR A 540 -6.86 34.65 9.21
N GLY A 541 -6.61 33.69 10.12
CA GLY A 541 -7.66 32.90 10.75
C GLY A 541 -8.58 33.69 11.70
N GLU A 542 -8.06 34.70 12.41
CA GLU A 542 -8.86 35.68 13.17
C GLU A 542 -9.63 36.63 12.24
N ALA A 543 -9.02 37.08 11.12
CA ALA A 543 -9.70 37.92 10.13
C ALA A 543 -10.83 37.18 9.39
N ASP A 544 -10.69 35.88 9.14
CA ASP A 544 -11.76 35.05 8.56
C ASP A 544 -12.84 34.70 9.59
N ARG A 545 -12.50 34.57 10.89
CA ARG A 545 -13.49 34.40 11.97
C ARG A 545 -14.28 35.68 12.27
N LEU A 546 -13.69 36.86 12.09
CA LEU A 546 -14.38 38.15 12.22
C LEU A 546 -15.31 38.46 11.03
N LYS A 547 -15.25 37.70 9.94
CA LYS A 547 -16.15 37.82 8.78
C LYS A 547 -17.29 36.78 8.75
N SER A 548 -17.36 35.89 9.73
CA SER A 548 -18.52 35.02 9.90
C SER A 548 -19.47 35.60 10.94
N GLU A 549 -20.60 36.18 10.47
CA GLU A 549 -21.74 36.46 11.34
C GLU A 549 -22.19 35.20 12.09
N PRO A 550 -22.71 35.33 13.33
CA PRO A 550 -23.15 34.19 14.10
C PRO A 550 -24.36 33.55 13.42
N VAL A 551 -24.17 32.32 12.94
CA VAL A 551 -25.27 31.45 12.53
C VAL A 551 -26.14 31.23 13.77
N ARG A 552 -27.28 31.93 13.82
CA ARG A 552 -28.39 31.61 14.72
C ARG A 552 -28.66 30.11 14.65
N LYS A 553 -28.50 29.43 15.79
CA LYS A 553 -28.95 28.04 15.99
C LYS A 553 -30.41 27.93 15.53
N LYS A 554 -30.65 27.40 14.34
CA LYS A 554 -31.98 26.91 13.96
C LYS A 554 -32.14 25.51 14.55
N GLY A 555 -33.25 25.35 15.25
CA GLY A 555 -33.61 24.17 16.02
C GLY A 555 -33.56 22.86 15.23
N GLY A 556 -33.50 21.78 16.00
CA GLY A 556 -33.33 20.41 15.52
C GLY A 556 -34.28 20.03 14.40
N GLN A 557 -33.79 19.15 13.51
CA GLN A 557 -34.64 18.53 12.50
C GLN A 557 -35.71 17.69 13.19
N PRO A 558 -37.01 17.93 12.90
CA PRO A 558 -38.08 17.11 13.46
C PRO A 558 -37.98 15.68 12.92
N SER A 559 -38.44 14.74 13.73
CA SER A 559 -38.36 13.30 13.47
C SER A 559 -39.14 12.92 12.19
N ILE A 560 -38.82 11.75 11.60
CA ILE A 560 -39.54 11.19 10.44
C ILE A 560 -41.05 11.04 10.73
N GLN A 561 -41.42 10.92 12.01
CA GLN A 561 -42.79 10.77 12.48
C GLN A 561 -43.56 12.11 12.44
N GLU A 562 -42.96 13.21 12.90
CA GLU A 562 -43.54 14.57 12.82
C GLU A 562 -43.72 15.07 11.38
N ARG A 563 -42.83 14.65 10.46
CA ARG A 563 -42.96 14.92 9.02
C ARG A 563 -44.13 14.18 8.36
N ARG A 564 -44.52 13.01 8.89
CA ARG A 564 -45.65 12.23 8.38
C ARG A 564 -46.99 12.81 8.81
N GLU A 565 -47.08 13.36 10.02
CA GLU A 565 -48.32 13.97 10.53
C GLU A 565 -48.61 15.32 9.87
N ARG A 566 -47.59 16.18 9.67
CA ARG A 566 -47.77 17.45 8.92
C ARG A 566 -48.16 17.28 7.46
N ARG A 567 -47.92 16.11 6.87
CA ARG A 567 -48.27 15.84 5.46
C ARG A 567 -49.72 15.38 5.29
N LYS A 568 -50.39 14.98 6.38
CA LYS A 568 -51.82 14.62 6.37
C LYS A 568 -52.75 15.83 6.50
N SER A 569 -52.23 17.02 6.81
CA SER A 569 -53.00 18.25 7.02
C SER A 569 -52.81 19.34 5.95
N LEU A 570 -52.21 19.01 4.80
CA LEU A 570 -52.01 19.96 3.69
C LEU A 570 -53.11 19.81 2.65
N THR A 571 -53.70 20.92 2.21
CA THR A 571 -54.66 20.94 1.11
C THR A 571 -53.97 20.64 -0.23
N PRO A 572 -54.69 20.10 -1.24
CA PRO A 572 -54.11 19.78 -2.55
C PRO A 572 -53.36 20.95 -3.21
N GLU A 573 -53.84 22.18 -3.04
CA GLU A 573 -53.19 23.41 -3.52
C GLU A 573 -51.83 23.67 -2.88
N GLN A 574 -51.66 23.35 -1.60
CA GLN A 574 -50.39 23.54 -0.89
C GLN A 574 -49.34 22.49 -1.30
N ILE A 575 -49.78 21.29 -1.66
CA ILE A 575 -48.93 20.23 -2.21
C ILE A 575 -48.41 20.65 -3.59
N GLN A 576 -49.29 21.18 -4.44
CA GLN A 576 -48.93 21.61 -5.79
C GLN A 576 -47.94 22.79 -5.79
N LYS A 577 -48.15 23.80 -4.93
CA LYS A 577 -47.19 24.90 -4.75
C LYS A 577 -45.82 24.43 -4.24
N GLN A 578 -45.78 23.41 -3.38
CA GLN A 578 -44.51 22.85 -2.91
C GLN A 578 -43.77 22.08 -4.01
N GLU A 579 -44.49 21.35 -4.87
CA GLU A 579 -43.89 20.62 -5.99
C GLU A 579 -43.36 21.56 -7.07
N GLU A 580 -44.08 22.63 -7.41
CA GLU A 580 -43.60 23.66 -8.34
C GLU A 580 -42.33 24.37 -7.83
N MET A 581 -42.30 24.71 -6.54
CA MET A 581 -41.12 25.29 -5.89
C MET A 581 -39.93 24.34 -5.92
N ARG A 582 -40.17 23.03 -5.81
CA ARG A 582 -39.14 22.01 -5.85
C ARG A 582 -38.60 21.83 -7.26
N GLN A 583 -39.47 21.79 -8.27
CA GLN A 583 -39.09 21.73 -9.68
C GLN A 583 -38.28 22.97 -10.09
N ARG A 584 -38.71 24.18 -9.71
CA ARG A 584 -37.94 25.42 -9.97
C ARG A 584 -36.54 25.42 -9.32
N ARG A 585 -36.40 24.80 -8.14
CA ARG A 585 -35.09 24.68 -7.46
C ARG A 585 -34.19 23.66 -8.16
N GLU A 586 -34.75 22.54 -8.60
CA GLU A 586 -34.04 21.52 -9.36
C GLU A 586 -33.55 22.09 -10.70
N GLU A 587 -34.41 22.82 -11.42
CA GLU A 587 -34.06 23.48 -12.69
C GLU A 587 -32.94 24.51 -12.53
N LYS A 588 -32.99 25.35 -11.49
CA LYS A 588 -31.91 26.31 -11.20
C LYS A 588 -30.58 25.61 -10.93
N ARG A 589 -30.62 24.48 -10.21
CA ARG A 589 -29.43 23.70 -9.88
C ARG A 589 -28.83 23.03 -11.13
N VAL A 590 -29.67 22.42 -11.97
CA VAL A 590 -29.24 21.82 -13.24
C VAL A 590 -28.67 22.88 -14.19
N ARG A 591 -29.23 24.09 -14.21
CA ARG A 591 -28.72 25.21 -15.01
C ARG A 591 -27.35 25.69 -14.52
N GLN A 592 -27.14 25.77 -13.20
CA GLN A 592 -25.83 26.08 -12.62
C GLN A 592 -24.79 25.01 -12.93
N GLU A 593 -25.12 23.73 -12.78
CA GLU A 593 -24.20 22.63 -13.07
C GLU A 593 -23.80 22.59 -14.56
N ARG A 594 -24.74 22.86 -15.48
CA ARG A 594 -24.43 22.99 -16.92
C ARG A 594 -23.51 24.18 -17.24
N SER A 595 -23.70 25.31 -16.56
CA SER A 595 -22.85 26.49 -16.76
C SER A 595 -21.40 26.26 -16.27
N GLN A 596 -21.23 25.58 -15.13
CA GLN A 596 -19.91 25.22 -14.60
C GLN A 596 -19.20 24.21 -15.50
N GLN A 597 -19.91 23.20 -16.03
CA GLN A 597 -19.31 22.26 -16.99
C GLN A 597 -18.91 22.94 -18.31
N GLY A 598 -19.67 23.95 -18.77
CA GLY A 598 -19.32 24.76 -19.95
C GLY A 598 -18.03 25.55 -19.76
N GLN A 599 -17.85 26.19 -18.61
CA GLN A 599 -16.63 26.93 -18.26
C GLN A 599 -15.40 26.00 -18.12
N ILE A 600 -15.58 24.82 -17.52
CA ILE A 600 -14.50 23.83 -17.39
C ILE A 600 -14.04 23.36 -18.79
N ARG A 601 -14.96 23.09 -19.71
CA ARG A 601 -14.62 22.70 -21.09
C ARG A 601 -13.92 23.81 -21.87
N GLN A 602 -14.34 25.07 -21.73
CA GLN A 602 -13.67 26.19 -22.39
C GLN A 602 -12.24 26.42 -21.86
N ASN A 603 -12.04 26.30 -20.54
CA ASN A 603 -10.71 26.45 -19.93
C ASN A 603 -9.76 25.31 -20.31
N GLN A 604 -10.25 24.07 -20.42
CA GLN A 604 -9.45 22.93 -20.91
C GLN A 604 -9.07 23.05 -22.40
N ASN A 605 -9.94 23.62 -23.24
CA ASN A 605 -9.60 23.87 -24.64
C ASN A 605 -8.59 25.02 -24.79
N ARG A 606 -8.70 26.10 -24.00
CA ARG A 606 -7.71 27.20 -24.03
C ARG A 606 -6.33 26.73 -23.56
N SER A 607 -6.24 25.95 -22.48
CA SER A 607 -4.96 25.45 -21.98
C SER A 607 -4.28 24.49 -22.96
N SER A 608 -5.04 23.60 -23.61
CA SER A 608 -4.48 22.66 -24.61
C SER A 608 -4.01 23.34 -25.91
N ILE A 609 -4.64 24.44 -26.34
CA ILE A 609 -4.22 25.24 -27.49
C ILE A 609 -2.94 26.03 -27.16
N GLN A 610 -2.82 26.57 -25.95
CA GLN A 610 -1.65 27.31 -25.50
C GLN A 610 -0.42 26.38 -25.31
N GLU A 611 -0.61 25.19 -24.71
CA GLU A 611 0.44 24.17 -24.60
C GLU A 611 0.94 23.68 -25.97
N ARG A 612 0.04 23.57 -26.97
CA ARG A 612 0.40 23.21 -28.35
C ARG A 612 1.18 24.30 -29.08
N ARG A 613 0.88 25.58 -28.80
CA ARG A 613 1.60 26.72 -29.38
C ARG A 613 3.00 26.87 -28.78
N GLU A 614 3.16 26.67 -27.48
CA GLU A 614 4.47 26.73 -26.82
C GLU A 614 5.37 25.54 -27.20
N ARG A 615 4.81 24.33 -27.35
CA ARG A 615 5.57 23.15 -27.82
C ARG A 615 5.99 23.20 -29.29
N LYS A 616 5.38 24.05 -30.13
CA LYS A 616 5.79 24.23 -31.53
C LYS A 616 6.96 25.21 -31.69
N LYS A 617 7.18 26.11 -30.71
CA LYS A 617 8.28 27.08 -30.75
C LYS A 617 9.63 26.52 -30.29
N SER A 618 9.69 25.28 -29.76
CA SER A 618 10.88 24.71 -29.13
C SER A 618 11.47 23.47 -29.81
N LEU A 619 11.13 23.21 -31.08
CA LEU A 619 11.61 22.03 -31.82
C LEU A 619 12.56 22.42 -32.95
N THR A 620 13.68 21.72 -33.08
CA THR A 620 14.62 21.89 -34.20
C THR A 620 14.07 21.28 -35.50
N PRO A 621 14.50 21.74 -36.70
CA PRO A 621 14.01 21.22 -38.00
C PRO A 621 14.12 19.68 -38.12
N GLU A 622 15.20 19.11 -37.59
CA GLU A 622 15.45 17.66 -37.61
C GLU A 622 14.43 16.87 -36.75
N GLN A 623 13.95 17.47 -35.65
CA GLN A 623 12.92 16.88 -34.80
C GLN A 623 11.53 16.95 -35.42
N ILE A 624 11.28 17.92 -36.32
CA ILE A 624 10.03 18.04 -37.08
C ILE A 624 9.97 16.93 -38.13
N GLN A 625 11.06 16.70 -38.87
CA GLN A 625 11.13 15.69 -39.92
C GLN A 625 10.97 14.26 -39.37
N LYS A 626 11.67 13.92 -38.27
CA LYS A 626 11.48 12.63 -37.57
C LYS A 626 10.04 12.41 -37.09
N ARG A 627 9.32 13.48 -36.77
CA ARG A 627 7.93 13.42 -36.32
C ARG A 627 6.96 13.17 -37.48
N GLU A 628 7.22 13.75 -38.64
CA GLU A 628 6.43 13.52 -39.84
C GLU A 628 6.61 12.09 -40.35
N GLU A 629 7.83 11.56 -40.37
CA GLU A 629 8.09 10.15 -40.69
C GLU A 629 7.39 9.19 -39.72
N MET A 630 7.43 9.48 -38.41
CA MET A 630 6.71 8.69 -37.42
C MET A 630 5.19 8.77 -37.59
N ARG A 631 4.68 9.90 -38.06
CA ARG A 631 3.25 10.09 -38.33
C ARG A 631 2.83 9.30 -39.56
N GLN A 632 3.59 9.37 -40.65
CA GLN A 632 3.34 8.57 -41.86
C GLN A 632 3.39 7.07 -41.56
N ARG A 633 4.39 6.58 -40.82
CA ARG A 633 4.45 5.16 -40.38
C ARG A 633 3.28 4.72 -39.51
N ARG A 634 2.72 5.63 -38.71
CA ARG A 634 1.52 5.35 -37.89
C ARG A 634 0.26 5.29 -38.76
N GLU A 635 0.13 6.18 -39.72
CA GLU A 635 -0.98 6.19 -40.69
C GLU A 635 -0.96 4.90 -41.52
N GLU A 636 0.20 4.49 -42.04
CA GLU A 636 0.35 3.24 -42.79
C GLU A 636 -0.01 2.00 -41.95
N LYS A 637 0.42 1.95 -40.68
CA LYS A 637 0.04 0.86 -39.77
C LYS A 637 -1.46 0.81 -39.54
N ARG A 638 -2.11 1.97 -39.42
CA ARG A 638 -3.54 2.08 -39.18
C ARG A 638 -4.34 1.64 -40.41
N VAL A 639 -3.95 2.09 -41.61
CA VAL A 639 -4.56 1.64 -42.88
C VAL A 639 -4.37 0.13 -43.08
N ARG A 640 -3.21 -0.43 -42.72
CA ARG A 640 -2.96 -1.88 -42.78
C ARG A 640 -3.84 -2.65 -41.79
N GLN A 641 -4.07 -2.11 -40.59
CA GLN A 641 -4.98 -2.69 -39.61
C GLN A 641 -6.44 -2.65 -40.08
N GLU A 642 -6.88 -1.53 -40.64
CA GLU A 642 -8.25 -1.39 -41.17
C GLU A 642 -8.50 -2.33 -42.34
N ARG A 643 -7.54 -2.49 -43.27
CA ARG A 643 -7.62 -3.50 -44.33
C ARG A 643 -7.69 -4.94 -43.80
N SER A 644 -6.95 -5.25 -42.73
CA SER A 644 -7.00 -6.58 -42.10
C SER A 644 -8.34 -6.87 -41.41
N GLN A 645 -8.93 -5.85 -40.77
CA GLN A 645 -10.25 -5.96 -40.14
C GLN A 645 -11.35 -6.11 -41.20
N GLN A 646 -11.29 -5.37 -42.31
CA GLN A 646 -12.24 -5.56 -43.42
C GLN A 646 -12.13 -6.96 -44.04
N GLY A 647 -10.92 -7.52 -44.15
CA GLY A 647 -10.72 -8.91 -44.59
C GLY A 647 -11.34 -9.95 -43.66
N GLN A 648 -11.22 -9.75 -42.34
CA GLN A 648 -11.86 -10.63 -41.34
C GLN A 648 -13.38 -10.50 -41.33
N ILE A 649 -13.92 -9.30 -41.54
CA ILE A 649 -15.38 -9.08 -41.64
C ILE A 649 -15.94 -9.81 -42.85
N ARG A 650 -15.28 -9.73 -44.03
CA ARG A 650 -15.70 -10.47 -45.23
C ARG A 650 -15.67 -11.99 -45.03
N GLN A 651 -14.61 -12.54 -44.43
CA GLN A 651 -14.54 -13.98 -44.13
C GLN A 651 -15.62 -14.45 -43.16
N ASN A 652 -15.99 -13.63 -42.17
CA ASN A 652 -17.05 -13.97 -41.22
C ASN A 652 -18.45 -13.88 -41.85
N GLN A 653 -18.68 -12.93 -42.76
CA GLN A 653 -19.94 -12.84 -43.53
C GLN A 653 -20.10 -14.03 -44.50
N ASP A 654 -19.02 -14.48 -45.15
CA ASP A 654 -19.06 -15.67 -45.99
C ASP A 654 -19.37 -16.93 -45.17
N ARG A 655 -18.75 -17.08 -43.99
CA ARG A 655 -19.04 -18.20 -43.08
C ARG A 655 -20.48 -18.21 -42.57
N SER A 656 -21.04 -17.05 -42.20
CA SER A 656 -22.44 -16.96 -41.76
C SER A 656 -23.40 -17.29 -42.89
N SER A 657 -23.13 -16.83 -44.12
CA SER A 657 -23.97 -17.14 -45.29
C SER A 657 -23.97 -18.62 -45.67
N ILE A 658 -22.83 -19.31 -45.50
CA ILE A 658 -22.70 -20.76 -45.74
C ILE A 658 -23.44 -21.55 -44.66
N GLN A 659 -23.40 -21.10 -43.41
CA GLN A 659 -24.10 -21.76 -42.30
C GLN A 659 -25.62 -21.58 -42.43
N GLU A 660 -26.09 -20.39 -42.79
CA GLU A 660 -27.51 -20.12 -43.01
C GLU A 660 -28.06 -20.89 -44.23
N ARG A 661 -27.27 -21.04 -45.30
CA ARG A 661 -27.60 -21.91 -46.44
C ARG A 661 -27.68 -23.39 -46.06
N ARG A 662 -26.84 -23.86 -45.14
CA ARG A 662 -26.88 -25.26 -44.65
C ARG A 662 -28.11 -25.52 -43.78
N GLU A 663 -28.50 -24.58 -42.93
CA GLU A 663 -29.70 -24.70 -42.10
C GLU A 663 -30.98 -24.66 -42.94
N ARG A 664 -31.08 -23.73 -43.92
CA ARG A 664 -32.20 -23.70 -44.88
C ARG A 664 -32.31 -24.94 -45.76
N ARG A 665 -31.22 -25.70 -45.93
CA ARG A 665 -31.23 -26.93 -46.74
C ARG A 665 -31.72 -28.15 -45.94
N LYS A 666 -31.65 -28.09 -44.61
CA LYS A 666 -32.18 -29.13 -43.71
C LYS A 666 -33.69 -29.00 -43.46
N SER A 667 -34.31 -27.88 -43.80
CA SER A 667 -35.74 -27.59 -43.56
C SER A 667 -36.65 -27.69 -44.80
N LEU A 668 -36.15 -28.24 -45.92
CA LEU A 668 -36.92 -28.37 -47.17
C LEU A 668 -37.57 -29.76 -47.26
N THR A 669 -38.83 -29.81 -47.71
CA THR A 669 -39.53 -31.08 -47.99
C THR A 669 -39.04 -31.71 -49.31
N PRO A 670 -39.19 -33.04 -49.50
CA PRO A 670 -38.74 -33.73 -50.73
C PRO A 670 -39.26 -33.10 -52.03
N GLU A 671 -40.51 -32.65 -52.03
CA GLU A 671 -41.17 -31.99 -53.17
C GLU A 671 -40.53 -30.63 -53.53
N GLN A 672 -40.04 -29.89 -52.52
CA GLN A 672 -39.33 -28.62 -52.70
C GLN A 672 -37.90 -28.81 -53.21
N ILE A 673 -37.29 -29.95 -52.92
CA ILE A 673 -35.97 -30.33 -53.42
C ILE A 673 -36.07 -30.65 -54.92
N GLN A 674 -37.08 -31.41 -55.33
CA GLN A 674 -37.31 -31.79 -56.72
C GLN A 674 -37.58 -30.57 -57.63
N LYS A 675 -38.47 -29.65 -57.21
CA LYS A 675 -38.70 -28.38 -57.92
C LYS A 675 -37.44 -27.51 -58.06
N ARG A 676 -36.53 -27.57 -57.08
CA ARG A 676 -35.26 -26.81 -57.12
C ARG A 676 -34.26 -27.44 -58.09
N GLU A 677 -34.22 -28.75 -58.19
CA GLU A 677 -33.36 -29.46 -59.14
C GLU A 677 -33.84 -29.24 -60.57
N GLU A 678 -35.14 -29.30 -60.84
CA GLU A 678 -35.71 -28.95 -62.15
C GLU A 678 -35.41 -27.50 -62.55
N MET A 679 -35.55 -26.54 -61.63
CA MET A 679 -35.18 -25.14 -61.90
C MET A 679 -33.67 -24.97 -62.16
N ARG A 680 -32.83 -25.76 -61.49
CA ARG A 680 -31.38 -25.72 -61.71
C ARG A 680 -31.03 -26.29 -63.08
N GLN A 681 -31.62 -27.41 -63.46
CA GLN A 681 -31.44 -28.00 -64.79
C GLN A 681 -31.89 -27.03 -65.89
N ARG A 682 -33.08 -26.42 -65.77
CA ARG A 682 -33.54 -25.36 -66.70
C ARG A 682 -32.59 -24.17 -66.79
N ARG A 683 -31.95 -23.76 -65.69
CA ARG A 683 -30.97 -22.65 -65.70
C ARG A 683 -29.66 -23.05 -66.36
N GLU A 684 -29.18 -24.27 -66.13
CA GLU A 684 -27.98 -24.80 -66.77
C GLU A 684 -28.20 -24.98 -68.28
N GLU A 685 -29.39 -25.43 -68.68
CA GLU A 685 -29.79 -25.55 -70.08
C GLU A 685 -29.89 -24.18 -70.77
N LYS A 686 -30.51 -23.19 -70.10
CA LYS A 686 -30.59 -21.80 -70.59
C LYS A 686 -29.21 -21.13 -70.69
N SER A 687 -28.29 -21.47 -69.79
CA SER A 687 -26.88 -21.03 -69.83
C SER A 687 -26.13 -21.65 -71.01
N LYS A 688 -26.32 -22.95 -71.26
CA LYS A 688 -25.75 -23.64 -72.42
C LYS A 688 -26.28 -23.07 -73.74
N LEU A 689 -27.59 -22.80 -73.83
CA LEU A 689 -28.20 -22.14 -75.00
C LEU A 689 -27.59 -20.76 -75.25
N ARG A 690 -27.40 -19.97 -74.19
CA ARG A 690 -26.82 -18.62 -74.28
C ARG A 690 -25.36 -18.65 -74.75
N LYS A 691 -24.59 -19.65 -74.31
CA LYS A 691 -23.21 -19.87 -74.78
C LYS A 691 -23.15 -20.36 -76.23
N LEU A 692 -24.12 -21.16 -76.68
CA LEU A 692 -24.25 -21.53 -78.09
C LEU A 692 -24.57 -20.31 -78.96
N GLN A 693 -25.51 -19.45 -78.53
CA GLN A 693 -25.85 -18.21 -79.24
C GLN A 693 -24.69 -17.20 -79.28
N GLU A 694 -23.88 -17.13 -78.21
CA GLU A 694 -22.66 -16.32 -78.20
C GLU A 694 -21.54 -16.89 -79.10
N GLN A 695 -21.53 -18.21 -79.35
CA GLN A 695 -20.60 -18.83 -80.30
C GLN A 695 -21.05 -18.63 -81.76
N GLU A 696 -22.35 -18.74 -82.05
CA GLU A 696 -22.91 -18.45 -83.38
C GLU A 696 -22.75 -16.97 -83.76
N GLY A 697 -22.93 -16.05 -82.80
CA GLY A 697 -22.69 -14.61 -83.01
C GLY A 697 -21.22 -14.25 -83.28
N ARG A 698 -20.26 -15.09 -82.85
CA ARG A 698 -18.81 -14.90 -83.12
C ARG A 698 -18.35 -15.46 -84.46
N GLN A 699 -19.13 -16.30 -85.14
CA GLN A 699 -18.82 -16.78 -86.49
C GLN A 699 -19.31 -15.84 -87.59
N GLN A 700 -20.17 -14.85 -87.28
CA GLN A 700 -20.69 -13.86 -88.24
C GLN A 700 -19.95 -12.51 -88.22
N GLN A 701 -18.92 -12.35 -87.39
CA GLN A 701 -18.03 -11.18 -87.42
C GLN A 701 -16.62 -11.63 -87.80
N GLY A 702 -16.38 -11.72 -89.11
CA GLY A 702 -15.04 -11.89 -89.68
C GLY A 702 -14.15 -10.66 -89.40
N PRO A 703 -12.82 -10.83 -89.33
CA PRO A 703 -11.91 -9.79 -88.89
C PRO A 703 -11.77 -8.71 -89.97
N TYR A 704 -12.13 -7.47 -89.64
CA TYR A 704 -11.68 -6.25 -90.31
C TYR A 704 -10.93 -5.39 -89.32
#